data_AF-A0A1B8EH99-F1
#
_entry.id   AF-A0A1B8EH99-F1
#
_cell.length_a   1.000
_cell.length_b   1.000
_cell.length_c   1.000
_cell.angle_alpha   90.00
_cell.angle_beta   90.00
_cell.angle_gamma   90.00
#
_symmetry.space_group_name_H-M   'P 1'
#
loop_
_entity.id
_entity.type
_entity.pdbx_description
1 polymer ?
#
loop_
_entity_poly.entity_id
_entity_poly.type
_entity_poly.pdbx_seq_one_letter_code
_entity_poly.pdbx_strand_id
1 'polypeptide(L)'
;MPSTNRRVLRIASASGSVTDRRGGFADLARNEDVDFIVGDWMSEYNMTMRGGSKVNNNSLSSEFEECFLESIEPALDALAANKIKVAVNAGASDTEKLYHALSEMVKNKGLDLKIAWVGGDEVLDVVQAAIKSGESFRSLTTGKNISEWGHEPIYAQCYLGCWGIVEAFNAGADIVLCGRVADASPSIACAAHTYKWQRDDLSQLAHVFVAGHFLECSTYVTGGNFSGFKSLPGKSLSLSFPILEIESDGTFVITKQSGRDGMVTIDTCKAQLLYEIQGPYYYNSDVVADLTNIKIESVGQDRVKVTNVGFTKPPPTTKVGITAKGGFQAEVHYFACGLDIEEKAALLERQVRNALDVSRYHTLKFRINGSCPSNPSNQDAATVDFRIFAQAKEERALSASNFLRSCTDVIMQSYPGATFAVDARQALPKPYYEYWVALLPQSSVKHEVHIPFTEKTIAVAPPTDTEEFLYAQPTYETSNPVAMGSWGPTTVAPIGYVVHARSGDKGSDANVGFFVRNTDEWDWLRSILTVQQVQKMLGDDFEGSPIMRFELPNIQAVHFLLKDHLDRGVASSSTYDVLGKNVAEALRSQIQRLTELARPLVLLLASKPDDAGDGVDHVFQPSPAGDSLTGNASATHAVTNGLVDATNAWPSPSTQSNIQNAEKEIEGTRPHPSQCSSQYNAITTPTSNVVREHQQQGWFGARNNDHERHATGNIAQDVDMGVEHQAAAQAGAYPESMPQSAGFSPSGNDHLAQDDRSFTSTTRQPQEDTRYGVQTTDGPHNPHITYYTGLNNGQPIANRDAECTSSNIILVHTSSPHQSISPAYRDAESVADDYLDGVMTNIPPSKNHASPQGPAASSNSTIPPVNWADPEPNKKVTMSTILPKHMEATCPLDQILLDFLTSRRLLAAQGTPASVLVGPLNPSITGLVNPTFKASAHAAIRVMADVVSTFKDTKLQEQLGFFYIMYSTMRWQIAPTDETFESLPSWLRPTIFQVVVPHAAWIDNIPWPRIRDLLIQNPTKYTFRDFSELYASNVNLNWPFDAADAVMPRTDSTGELVMNPLFVKHIRKLECWSVSEPFKERFPEFAAAIENK
;
A
#
# COMPACT_ATOMS: atom_id res chain seq x y z
N MET A 1 -15.85 38.70 -36.91
CA MET A 1 -15.27 37.73 -35.96
C MET A 1 -16.42 37.04 -35.24
N PRO A 2 -16.49 35.70 -35.17
CA PRO A 2 -17.54 35.02 -34.43
C PRO A 2 -17.18 34.93 -32.95
N SER A 3 -17.98 35.54 -32.09
CA SER A 3 -17.91 35.36 -30.64
C SER A 3 -18.58 34.03 -30.26
N THR A 4 -17.83 32.94 -30.23
CA THR A 4 -18.30 31.68 -29.66
C THR A 4 -18.19 31.73 -28.14
N ASN A 5 -19.32 31.57 -27.46
CA ASN A 5 -19.40 31.59 -26.00
C ASN A 5 -18.75 30.31 -25.46
N ARG A 6 -17.46 30.35 -25.09
CA ARG A 6 -16.71 29.19 -24.60
C ARG A 6 -17.27 28.78 -23.22
N ARG A 7 -17.57 27.49 -23.06
CA ARG A 7 -18.02 26.91 -21.78
C ARG A 7 -16.85 26.90 -20.78
N VAL A 8 -17.15 27.21 -19.53
CA VAL A 8 -16.25 27.03 -18.38
C VAL A 8 -15.97 25.54 -18.24
N LEU A 9 -14.70 25.16 -18.24
CA LEU A 9 -14.28 23.76 -18.16
C LEU A 9 -14.47 23.24 -16.73
N ARG A 10 -15.08 22.07 -16.59
CA ARG A 10 -15.38 21.43 -15.30
C ARG A 10 -14.60 20.11 -15.15
N ILE A 11 -13.74 20.03 -14.15
CA ILE A 11 -12.89 18.85 -13.86
C ILE A 11 -13.17 18.40 -12.42
N ALA A 12 -13.54 17.14 -12.20
CA ALA A 12 -13.64 16.56 -10.85
C ALA A 12 -12.45 15.67 -10.52
N SER A 13 -12.11 15.55 -9.23
CA SER A 13 -11.16 14.54 -8.74
C SER A 13 -11.92 13.37 -8.11
N ALA A 14 -11.61 12.13 -8.49
CA ALA A 14 -12.29 10.93 -7.99
C ALA A 14 -11.45 10.08 -7.02
N SER A 15 -10.17 10.40 -6.83
CA SER A 15 -9.26 9.72 -5.91
C SER A 15 -8.05 10.59 -5.57
N GLY A 16 -7.61 10.51 -4.32
CA GLY A 16 -6.30 10.98 -3.87
C GLY A 16 -5.37 9.88 -3.34
N SER A 17 -5.77 8.60 -3.36
CA SER A 17 -4.94 7.46 -2.93
C SER A 17 -5.60 6.10 -3.21
N VAL A 18 -4.83 5.01 -3.15
CA VAL A 18 -5.33 3.62 -3.20
C VAL A 18 -6.32 3.25 -2.07
N THR A 19 -6.41 4.07 -1.01
CA THR A 19 -7.32 3.89 0.13
C THR A 19 -8.53 4.84 0.10
N ASP A 20 -8.73 5.61 -0.98
CA ASP A 20 -9.87 6.53 -1.11
C ASP A 20 -11.19 5.80 -1.46
N ARG A 21 -12.31 6.53 -1.41
CA ARG A 21 -13.68 6.04 -1.53
C ARG A 21 -14.02 5.63 -2.96
N ARG A 22 -13.59 4.42 -3.37
CA ARG A 22 -13.77 3.77 -4.69
C ARG A 22 -15.09 4.09 -5.42
N GLY A 23 -16.23 3.92 -4.76
CA GLY A 23 -17.57 4.21 -5.36
C GLY A 23 -17.80 5.67 -5.76
N GLY A 24 -16.95 6.60 -5.29
CA GLY A 24 -16.93 8.02 -5.61
C GLY A 24 -16.77 8.34 -7.09
N PHE A 25 -15.99 7.54 -7.82
CA PHE A 25 -15.79 7.72 -9.26
C PHE A 25 -17.12 7.58 -10.02
N ALA A 26 -17.88 6.53 -9.71
CA ALA A 26 -19.20 6.30 -10.28
C ALA A 26 -20.26 7.28 -9.74
N ASP A 27 -20.14 7.75 -8.49
CA ASP A 27 -20.98 8.83 -7.96
C ASP A 27 -20.81 10.13 -8.75
N LEU A 28 -19.58 10.50 -9.11
CA LEU A 28 -19.28 11.69 -9.92
C LEU A 28 -19.80 11.52 -11.35
N ALA A 29 -19.39 10.45 -12.04
CA ALA A 29 -19.70 10.22 -13.46
C ALA A 29 -21.21 10.15 -13.77
N ARG A 30 -22.05 9.80 -12.78
CA ARG A 30 -23.51 9.71 -12.92
C ARG A 30 -24.28 10.99 -12.58
N ASN A 31 -23.79 11.80 -11.65
CA ASN A 31 -24.59 12.85 -10.98
C ASN A 31 -24.07 14.28 -11.20
N GLU A 32 -22.80 14.47 -11.58
CA GLU A 32 -22.22 15.79 -11.79
C GLU A 32 -22.06 16.11 -13.28
N ASP A 33 -22.45 17.33 -13.69
CA ASP A 33 -22.10 17.88 -15.00
C ASP A 33 -20.60 18.25 -14.98
N VAL A 34 -19.73 17.37 -15.46
CA VAL A 34 -18.28 17.60 -15.58
C VAL A 34 -17.78 17.12 -16.93
N ASP A 35 -16.79 17.82 -17.48
CA ASP A 35 -16.20 17.47 -18.79
C ASP A 35 -15.11 16.40 -18.61
N PHE A 36 -14.41 16.40 -17.47
CA PHE A 36 -13.36 15.42 -17.13
C PHE A 36 -13.44 14.93 -15.67
N ILE A 37 -12.95 13.72 -15.44
CA ILE A 37 -12.61 13.17 -14.12
C ILE A 37 -11.12 12.81 -14.10
N VAL A 38 -10.38 13.34 -13.12
CA VAL A 38 -8.99 12.98 -12.82
C VAL A 38 -8.91 12.19 -11.51
N GLY A 39 -7.74 11.65 -11.19
CA GLY A 39 -7.47 11.09 -9.87
C GLY A 39 -6.06 10.55 -9.72
N ASP A 40 -5.59 10.53 -8.47
CA ASP A 40 -4.27 10.07 -8.06
C ASP A 40 -4.36 8.73 -7.30
N TRP A 41 -3.43 7.85 -7.61
CA TRP A 41 -3.21 6.55 -6.98
C TRP A 41 -1.72 6.25 -6.71
N MET A 42 -0.78 7.11 -7.14
CA MET A 42 0.64 6.75 -7.27
C MET A 42 1.56 7.60 -6.38
N SER A 43 1.50 7.37 -5.07
CA SER A 43 2.41 7.99 -4.09
C SER A 43 3.85 7.45 -4.16
N GLU A 44 4.77 8.07 -3.44
CA GLU A 44 6.17 7.59 -3.31
C GLU A 44 6.26 6.20 -2.63
N TYR A 45 5.28 5.86 -1.78
CA TYR A 45 5.12 4.51 -1.24
C TYR A 45 4.70 3.50 -2.34
N ASN A 46 3.80 3.90 -3.24
CA ASN A 46 3.42 3.07 -4.39
C ASN A 46 4.61 2.87 -5.34
N MET A 47 5.36 3.93 -5.67
CA MET A 47 6.59 3.84 -6.50
C MET A 47 7.59 2.82 -5.96
N THR A 48 7.84 2.83 -4.65
CA THR A 48 8.80 1.92 -4.01
C THR A 48 8.28 0.49 -3.90
N MET A 49 7.03 0.30 -3.48
CA MET A 49 6.42 -1.02 -3.33
C MET A 49 6.21 -1.72 -4.68
N ARG A 50 5.62 -1.03 -5.67
CA ARG A 50 5.34 -1.58 -7.02
C ARG A 50 6.62 -1.86 -7.79
N GLY A 51 7.56 -0.92 -7.80
CA GLY A 51 8.89 -1.14 -8.40
C GLY A 51 9.65 -2.30 -7.76
N GLY A 52 9.60 -2.41 -6.43
CA GLY A 52 10.20 -3.53 -5.70
C GLY A 52 9.57 -4.88 -6.05
N SER A 53 8.24 -4.96 -6.12
CA SER A 53 7.52 -6.18 -6.54
C SER A 53 7.79 -6.56 -7.99
N LYS A 54 7.80 -5.60 -8.93
CA LYS A 54 8.11 -5.84 -10.36
C LYS A 54 9.47 -6.52 -10.53
N VAL A 55 10.48 -6.06 -9.79
CA VAL A 55 11.84 -6.61 -9.78
C VAL A 55 11.90 -8.01 -9.14
N ASN A 56 11.13 -8.28 -8.10
CA ASN A 56 11.14 -9.59 -7.42
C ASN A 56 10.38 -10.67 -8.21
N ASN A 57 9.29 -10.29 -8.89
CA ASN A 57 8.32 -11.25 -9.46
C ASN A 57 8.51 -11.56 -10.95
N ASN A 58 9.53 -11.00 -11.62
CA ASN A 58 9.89 -11.29 -13.02
C ASN A 58 8.68 -11.33 -13.97
N SER A 59 7.85 -10.27 -13.94
CA SER A 59 6.64 -10.08 -14.77
C SER A 59 5.43 -10.99 -14.49
N LEU A 60 5.45 -11.85 -13.46
CA LEU A 60 4.30 -12.71 -13.12
C LEU A 60 3.13 -11.96 -12.45
N SER A 61 3.40 -10.85 -11.76
CA SER A 61 2.38 -9.98 -11.15
C SER A 61 2.03 -8.78 -12.04
N SER A 62 0.91 -8.13 -11.73
CA SER A 62 0.52 -6.83 -12.29
C SER A 62 0.82 -5.73 -11.28
N GLU A 63 1.71 -4.80 -11.62
CA GLU A 63 2.11 -3.71 -10.72
C GLU A 63 1.44 -2.37 -11.06
N PHE A 64 0.18 -2.43 -11.47
CA PHE A 64 -0.74 -1.29 -11.52
C PHE A 64 -1.68 -1.29 -10.30
N GLU A 65 -2.42 -0.20 -10.08
CA GLU A 65 -3.31 -0.09 -8.92
C GLU A 65 -4.73 -0.62 -9.20
N GLU A 66 -4.95 -1.89 -8.85
CA GLU A 66 -6.21 -2.63 -9.08
C GLU A 66 -7.47 -1.91 -8.55
N CYS A 67 -7.34 -1.17 -7.45
CA CYS A 67 -8.43 -0.39 -6.86
C CYS A 67 -8.97 0.73 -7.77
N PHE A 68 -8.21 1.17 -8.80
CA PHE A 68 -8.73 2.03 -9.86
C PHE A 68 -9.71 1.27 -10.77
N LEU A 69 -9.44 0.00 -11.11
CA LEU A 69 -10.36 -0.82 -11.91
C LEU A 69 -11.70 -1.01 -11.18
N GLU A 70 -11.67 -1.31 -9.88
CA GLU A 70 -12.87 -1.36 -9.02
C GLU A 70 -13.64 -0.03 -9.00
N SER A 71 -12.95 1.10 -9.13
CA SER A 71 -13.55 2.43 -9.09
C SER A 71 -14.17 2.82 -10.43
N ILE A 72 -13.50 2.53 -11.55
CA ILE A 72 -13.94 2.94 -12.88
C ILE A 72 -14.95 1.96 -13.52
N GLU A 73 -14.89 0.65 -13.26
CA GLU A 73 -15.85 -0.33 -13.81
C GLU A 73 -17.33 0.08 -13.59
N PRO A 74 -17.78 0.45 -12.37
CA PRO A 74 -19.16 0.92 -12.16
C PRO A 74 -19.46 2.30 -12.77
N ALA A 75 -18.44 3.04 -13.22
CA ALA A 75 -18.56 4.36 -13.86
C ALA A 75 -18.62 4.29 -15.39
N LEU A 76 -18.03 3.26 -16.04
CA LEU A 76 -17.84 3.18 -17.49
C LEU A 76 -19.09 3.51 -18.33
N ASP A 77 -20.24 2.97 -17.96
CA ASP A 77 -21.50 3.19 -18.70
C ASP A 77 -21.96 4.65 -18.63
N ALA A 78 -21.72 5.32 -17.49
CA ALA A 78 -22.03 6.73 -17.29
C ALA A 78 -21.01 7.65 -17.98
N LEU A 79 -19.72 7.29 -17.95
CA LEU A 79 -18.67 7.99 -18.72
C LEU A 79 -19.00 8.00 -20.22
N ALA A 80 -19.42 6.86 -20.78
CA ALA A 80 -19.82 6.75 -22.18
C ALA A 80 -21.09 7.54 -22.50
N ALA A 81 -22.13 7.46 -21.65
CA ALA A 81 -23.39 8.17 -21.86
C ALA A 81 -23.22 9.71 -21.78
N ASN A 82 -22.48 10.18 -20.78
CA ASN A 82 -22.26 11.61 -20.51
C ASN A 82 -21.06 12.19 -21.27
N LYS A 83 -20.24 11.36 -21.92
CA LYS A 83 -19.02 11.69 -22.68
C LYS A 83 -17.92 12.35 -21.84
N ILE A 84 -17.84 11.95 -20.57
CA ILE A 84 -16.86 12.42 -19.60
C ILE A 84 -15.51 11.77 -19.89
N LYS A 85 -14.45 12.57 -20.02
CA LYS A 85 -13.10 12.06 -20.27
C LYS A 85 -12.33 11.81 -18.98
N VAL A 86 -11.32 10.94 -19.02
CA VAL A 86 -10.56 10.50 -17.84
C VAL A 86 -9.05 10.60 -18.07
N ALA A 87 -8.31 11.08 -17.06
CA ALA A 87 -6.84 10.99 -17.02
C ALA A 87 -6.36 10.65 -15.59
N VAL A 88 -5.59 9.56 -15.45
CA VAL A 88 -5.15 9.03 -14.14
C VAL A 88 -3.72 8.47 -14.19
N ASN A 89 -3.05 8.42 -13.04
CA ASN A 89 -1.70 7.83 -12.87
C ASN A 89 -1.71 6.40 -12.29
N ALA A 90 -2.86 5.72 -12.33
CA ALA A 90 -3.08 4.40 -11.74
C ALA A 90 -2.32 3.24 -12.42
N GLY A 91 -1.62 3.48 -13.53
CA GLY A 91 -0.76 2.50 -14.18
C GLY A 91 0.44 2.09 -13.32
N ALA A 92 0.81 2.93 -12.35
CA ALA A 92 1.89 2.75 -11.39
C ALA A 92 3.21 2.26 -12.02
N SER A 93 3.47 0.95 -12.03
CA SER A 93 4.67 0.35 -12.63
C SER A 93 4.38 -0.63 -13.78
N ASP A 94 3.14 -0.74 -14.27
CA ASP A 94 2.72 -1.62 -15.37
C ASP A 94 1.56 -1.01 -16.20
N THR A 95 1.73 0.23 -16.68
CA THR A 95 0.68 1.01 -17.38
C THR A 95 0.07 0.30 -18.59
N GLU A 96 0.87 -0.44 -19.36
CA GLU A 96 0.39 -1.23 -20.51
C GLU A 96 -0.54 -2.38 -20.09
N LYS A 97 -0.23 -3.06 -18.98
CA LYS A 97 -1.11 -4.12 -18.43
C LYS A 97 -2.44 -3.52 -17.95
N LEU A 98 -2.42 -2.33 -17.35
CA LEU A 98 -3.66 -1.63 -16.98
C LEU A 98 -4.49 -1.24 -18.21
N TYR A 99 -3.83 -0.76 -19.28
CA TYR A 99 -4.49 -0.50 -20.56
C TYR A 99 -5.18 -1.76 -21.10
N HIS A 100 -4.53 -2.92 -21.07
CA HIS A 100 -5.14 -4.18 -21.51
C HIS A 100 -6.34 -4.58 -20.64
N ALA A 101 -6.20 -4.53 -19.31
CA ALA A 101 -7.28 -4.88 -18.38
C ALA A 101 -8.52 -3.98 -18.56
N LEU A 102 -8.33 -2.67 -18.66
CA LEU A 102 -9.43 -1.72 -18.86
C LEU A 102 -10.04 -1.83 -20.26
N SER A 103 -9.23 -2.12 -21.29
CA SER A 103 -9.72 -2.39 -22.65
C SER A 103 -10.63 -3.63 -22.70
N GLU A 104 -10.29 -4.68 -21.95
CA GLU A 104 -11.14 -5.85 -21.82
C GLU A 104 -12.46 -5.52 -21.08
N MET A 105 -12.42 -4.76 -19.99
CA MET A 105 -13.64 -4.30 -19.29
C MET A 105 -14.57 -3.47 -20.20
N VAL A 106 -14.03 -2.49 -20.93
CA VAL A 106 -14.77 -1.65 -21.89
C VAL A 106 -15.41 -2.50 -22.99
N LYS A 107 -14.65 -3.44 -23.56
CA LYS A 107 -15.13 -4.38 -24.58
C LYS A 107 -16.21 -5.32 -24.05
N ASN A 108 -16.06 -5.84 -22.84
CA ASN A 108 -17.03 -6.76 -22.23
C ASN A 108 -18.35 -6.07 -21.87
N LYS A 109 -18.35 -4.74 -21.64
CA LYS A 109 -19.56 -3.90 -21.54
C LYS A 109 -20.15 -3.49 -22.90
N GLY A 110 -19.44 -3.72 -24.01
CA GLY A 110 -19.88 -3.32 -25.35
C GLY A 110 -19.79 -1.81 -25.62
N LEU A 111 -18.86 -1.11 -24.95
CA LEU A 111 -18.68 0.34 -25.06
C LEU A 111 -17.57 0.71 -26.08
N ASP A 112 -17.75 1.81 -26.81
CA ASP A 112 -16.75 2.37 -27.76
C ASP A 112 -15.92 3.49 -27.11
N LEU A 113 -15.40 3.24 -25.90
CA LEU A 113 -14.53 4.19 -25.18
C LEU A 113 -13.07 4.02 -25.62
N LYS A 114 -12.45 5.09 -26.09
CA LYS A 114 -11.07 5.04 -26.61
C LYS A 114 -10.05 5.21 -25.49
N ILE A 115 -9.17 4.24 -25.34
CA ILE A 115 -8.13 4.25 -24.30
C ILE A 115 -6.75 4.48 -24.96
N ALA A 116 -5.97 5.38 -24.38
CA ALA A 116 -4.56 5.60 -24.69
C ALA A 116 -3.73 5.50 -23.40
N TRP A 117 -2.42 5.34 -23.51
CA TRP A 117 -1.54 5.30 -22.34
C TRP A 117 -0.19 6.00 -22.55
N VAL A 118 0.36 6.54 -21.47
CA VAL A 118 1.63 7.30 -21.44
C VAL A 118 2.72 6.44 -20.80
N GLY A 119 3.89 6.38 -21.45
CA GLY A 119 5.07 5.65 -21.01
C GLY A 119 6.35 6.49 -21.06
N GLY A 120 7.45 5.87 -20.64
CA GLY A 120 8.77 6.51 -20.55
C GLY A 120 9.14 7.04 -19.17
N ASP A 121 8.30 6.82 -18.15
CA ASP A 121 8.60 7.19 -16.77
C ASP A 121 9.61 6.24 -16.11
N GLU A 122 9.62 4.95 -16.47
CA GLU A 122 10.66 3.98 -16.07
C GLU A 122 12.03 4.33 -16.69
N VAL A 123 13.01 4.66 -15.84
CA VAL A 123 14.31 5.26 -16.26
C VAL A 123 15.53 4.64 -15.55
N LEU A 124 15.44 3.39 -15.09
CA LEU A 124 16.55 2.73 -14.39
C LEU A 124 17.82 2.60 -15.26
N ASP A 125 17.67 2.36 -16.57
CA ASP A 125 18.79 2.31 -17.52
C ASP A 125 19.50 3.66 -17.62
N VAL A 126 18.74 4.75 -17.74
CA VAL A 126 19.26 6.13 -17.78
C VAL A 126 19.98 6.48 -16.48
N VAL A 127 19.36 6.20 -15.33
CA VAL A 127 19.94 6.43 -14.00
C VAL A 127 21.24 5.63 -13.82
N GLN A 128 21.24 4.34 -14.17
CA GLN A 128 22.47 3.53 -14.07
C GLN A 128 23.56 3.99 -15.04
N ALA A 129 23.22 4.46 -16.24
CA ALA A 129 24.19 4.99 -17.20
C ALA A 129 24.85 6.27 -16.68
N ALA A 130 24.06 7.21 -16.15
CA ALA A 130 24.55 8.47 -15.58
C ALA A 130 25.34 8.27 -14.26
N ILE A 131 24.99 7.29 -13.42
CA ILE A 131 25.83 6.88 -12.28
C ILE A 131 27.20 6.37 -12.77
N LYS A 132 27.23 5.62 -13.88
CA LYS A 132 28.47 5.06 -14.46
C LYS A 132 29.31 6.12 -15.21
N SER A 133 28.72 7.19 -15.74
CA SER A 133 29.43 8.33 -16.34
C SER A 133 30.05 9.26 -15.28
N GLY A 134 29.59 9.18 -14.03
CA GLY A 134 30.04 10.03 -12.92
C GLY A 134 29.15 11.26 -12.68
N GLU A 135 27.96 11.32 -13.27
CA GLU A 135 27.00 12.39 -13.03
C GLU A 135 26.47 12.34 -11.58
N SER A 136 26.42 13.51 -10.92
CA SER A 136 26.07 13.59 -9.50
C SER A 136 24.56 13.63 -9.28
N PHE A 137 23.92 12.46 -9.15
CA PHE A 137 22.57 12.37 -8.58
C PHE A 137 22.61 12.77 -7.11
N ARG A 138 22.36 14.06 -6.85
CA ARG A 138 22.19 14.60 -5.49
C ARG A 138 20.78 14.34 -5.00
N SER A 139 20.67 13.97 -3.72
CA SER A 139 19.38 13.85 -3.04
C SER A 139 18.71 15.22 -2.92
N LEU A 140 17.43 15.34 -3.32
CA LEU A 140 16.65 16.56 -3.10
C LEU A 140 16.34 16.82 -1.62
N THR A 141 16.39 15.81 -0.75
CA THR A 141 16.13 15.96 0.69
C THR A 141 17.42 16.22 1.46
N THR A 142 18.47 15.42 1.23
CA THR A 142 19.71 15.44 2.03
C THR A 142 20.88 16.19 1.38
N GLY A 143 20.84 16.49 0.08
CA GLY A 143 21.93 17.13 -0.67
C GLY A 143 23.17 16.26 -0.95
N LYS A 144 23.27 15.09 -0.31
CA LYS A 144 24.31 14.06 -0.49
C LYS A 144 24.30 13.49 -1.92
N ASN A 145 25.40 12.90 -2.36
CA ASN A 145 25.50 12.15 -3.63
C ASN A 145 24.98 10.71 -3.44
N ILE A 146 24.39 10.10 -4.47
CA ILE A 146 23.90 8.72 -4.43
C ILE A 146 24.99 7.69 -4.12
N SER A 147 26.27 7.99 -4.39
CA SER A 147 27.40 7.16 -3.96
C SER A 147 27.56 7.08 -2.42
N GLU A 148 26.99 8.02 -1.68
CA GLU A 148 26.94 8.05 -0.21
C GLU A 148 25.72 7.30 0.36
N TRP A 149 24.77 6.86 -0.49
CA TRP A 149 23.52 6.23 -0.04
C TRP A 149 23.75 4.87 0.64
N GLY A 150 24.69 4.07 0.12
CA GLY A 150 25.00 2.73 0.65
C GLY A 150 24.02 1.62 0.22
N HIS A 151 23.10 1.90 -0.71
CA HIS A 151 22.15 0.95 -1.29
C HIS A 151 22.28 0.89 -2.82
N GLU A 152 21.89 -0.25 -3.42
CA GLU A 152 21.91 -0.47 -4.87
C GLU A 152 20.54 -0.12 -5.51
N PRO A 153 20.48 0.78 -6.51
CA PRO A 153 19.27 1.08 -7.27
C PRO A 153 18.69 -0.16 -7.99
N ILE A 154 17.52 -0.62 -7.56
CA ILE A 154 16.80 -1.74 -8.21
C ILE A 154 15.75 -1.28 -9.21
N TYR A 155 15.23 -0.06 -9.07
CA TYR A 155 14.17 0.50 -9.91
C TYR A 155 14.20 2.03 -9.87
N ALA A 156 13.70 2.71 -10.91
CA ALA A 156 13.61 4.18 -10.93
C ALA A 156 12.48 4.65 -11.85
N GLN A 157 11.70 5.64 -11.37
CA GLN A 157 10.63 6.29 -12.12
C GLN A 157 10.73 7.81 -12.02
N CYS A 158 10.64 8.51 -13.16
CA CYS A 158 10.63 9.98 -13.24
C CYS A 158 9.21 10.56 -13.37
N TYR A 159 9.06 11.86 -13.12
CA TYR A 159 7.78 12.53 -13.02
C TYR A 159 7.43 13.19 -14.37
N LEU A 160 6.67 12.51 -15.21
CA LEU A 160 6.32 13.00 -16.55
C LEU A 160 5.37 14.21 -16.52
N GLY A 161 5.51 15.08 -17.52
CA GLY A 161 4.65 16.25 -17.76
C GLY A 161 3.33 15.92 -18.47
N CYS A 162 2.48 16.92 -18.65
CA CYS A 162 1.11 16.80 -19.15
C CYS A 162 1.00 16.47 -20.64
N TRP A 163 2.04 16.71 -21.44
CA TRP A 163 1.92 16.72 -22.90
C TRP A 163 1.61 15.38 -23.56
N GLY A 164 2.01 14.24 -22.97
CA GLY A 164 1.56 12.92 -23.45
C GLY A 164 0.04 12.76 -23.33
N ILE A 165 -0.55 13.26 -22.24
CA ILE A 165 -2.00 13.25 -22.02
C ILE A 165 -2.71 14.21 -22.99
N VAL A 166 -2.14 15.39 -23.25
CA VAL A 166 -2.66 16.36 -24.24
C VAL A 166 -2.71 15.74 -25.64
N GLU A 167 -1.65 15.03 -26.05
CA GLU A 167 -1.60 14.36 -27.36
C GLU A 167 -2.57 13.18 -27.46
N ALA A 168 -2.72 12.36 -26.40
CA ALA A 168 -3.76 11.33 -26.35
C ALA A 168 -5.17 11.91 -26.54
N PHE A 169 -5.52 12.98 -25.80
CA PHE A 169 -6.82 13.63 -25.95
C PHE A 169 -6.96 14.30 -27.33
N ASN A 170 -5.89 14.92 -27.89
CA ASN A 170 -5.90 15.50 -29.23
C ASN A 170 -6.14 14.45 -30.33
N ALA A 171 -5.61 13.24 -30.18
CA ALA A 171 -5.89 12.10 -31.05
C ALA A 171 -7.30 11.50 -30.88
N GLY A 172 -8.05 11.93 -29.86
CA GLY A 172 -9.42 11.52 -29.60
C GLY A 172 -9.59 10.40 -28.58
N ALA A 173 -8.63 10.18 -27.68
CA ALA A 173 -8.82 9.30 -26.52
C ALA A 173 -9.91 9.85 -25.58
N ASP A 174 -10.64 8.95 -24.93
CA ASP A 174 -11.61 9.24 -23.88
C ASP A 174 -11.03 8.94 -22.49
N ILE A 175 -10.18 7.93 -22.37
CA ILE A 175 -9.45 7.57 -21.15
C ILE A 175 -7.95 7.58 -21.45
N VAL A 176 -7.17 8.22 -20.58
CA VAL A 176 -5.70 8.22 -20.62
C VAL A 176 -5.15 7.65 -19.32
N LEU A 177 -4.31 6.62 -19.46
CA LEU A 177 -3.66 5.92 -18.35
C LEU A 177 -2.18 6.27 -18.32
N CYS A 178 -1.65 6.66 -17.16
CA CYS A 178 -0.24 7.01 -17.00
C CYS A 178 0.43 6.10 -15.96
N GLY A 179 1.75 5.92 -16.11
CA GLY A 179 2.64 5.57 -15.01
C GLY A 179 2.86 6.81 -14.13
N ARG A 180 4.10 7.09 -13.73
CA ARG A 180 4.41 8.30 -12.95
C ARG A 180 4.42 9.57 -13.83
N VAL A 181 3.29 10.27 -13.84
CA VAL A 181 3.24 11.72 -14.12
C VAL A 181 3.39 12.51 -12.82
N ALA A 182 3.73 13.79 -12.91
CA ALA A 182 3.52 14.71 -11.78
C ALA A 182 2.01 14.88 -11.51
N ASP A 183 1.65 15.09 -10.25
CA ASP A 183 0.29 14.85 -9.74
C ASP A 183 -0.77 15.77 -10.36
N ALA A 184 -0.40 17.02 -10.64
CA ALA A 184 -1.26 17.99 -11.33
C ALA A 184 -1.38 17.78 -12.84
N SER A 185 -0.44 17.04 -13.47
CA SER A 185 -0.32 16.96 -14.93
C SER A 185 -1.59 16.48 -15.65
N PRO A 186 -2.43 15.56 -15.11
CA PRO A 186 -3.76 15.27 -15.65
C PRO A 186 -4.66 16.51 -15.74
N SER A 187 -4.73 17.32 -14.68
CA SER A 187 -5.53 18.56 -14.63
C SER A 187 -5.02 19.61 -15.61
N ILE A 188 -3.69 19.79 -15.68
CA ILE A 188 -3.03 20.67 -16.67
C ILE A 188 -3.40 20.22 -18.10
N ALA A 189 -3.34 18.92 -18.39
CA ALA A 189 -3.68 18.37 -19.69
C ALA A 189 -5.14 18.57 -20.09
N CYS A 190 -6.09 18.41 -19.16
CA CYS A 190 -7.52 18.65 -19.42
C CYS A 190 -7.78 20.09 -19.90
N ALA A 191 -7.16 21.08 -19.25
CA ALA A 191 -7.32 22.48 -19.63
C ALA A 191 -6.56 22.84 -20.91
N ALA A 192 -5.31 22.42 -21.05
CA ALA A 192 -4.51 22.64 -22.26
C ALA A 192 -5.16 22.00 -23.50
N HIS A 193 -5.68 20.77 -23.39
CA HIS A 193 -6.47 20.14 -24.45
C HIS A 193 -7.75 20.92 -24.77
N THR A 194 -8.50 21.37 -23.77
CA THR A 194 -9.80 22.02 -23.99
C THR A 194 -9.65 23.38 -24.68
N TYR A 195 -8.72 24.21 -24.20
CA TYR A 195 -8.52 25.57 -24.70
C TYR A 195 -7.47 25.71 -25.80
N LYS A 196 -6.77 24.59 -26.12
CA LYS A 196 -5.67 24.49 -27.09
C LYS A 196 -4.47 25.38 -26.73
N TRP A 197 -4.19 25.47 -25.43
CA TRP A 197 -2.98 26.12 -24.92
C TRP A 197 -1.71 25.39 -25.39
N GLN A 198 -0.65 26.16 -25.55
CA GLN A 198 0.68 25.72 -25.97
C GLN A 198 1.65 25.70 -24.76
N ARG A 199 2.90 25.29 -24.98
CA ARG A 199 3.93 25.21 -23.92
C ARG A 199 4.37 26.57 -23.39
N ASP A 200 4.18 27.62 -24.18
CA ASP A 200 4.50 29.01 -23.87
C ASP A 200 3.33 29.81 -23.23
N ASP A 201 2.14 29.22 -23.10
CA ASP A 201 1.02 29.76 -22.30
C ASP A 201 1.28 29.56 -20.77
N LEU A 202 2.49 29.88 -20.31
CA LEU A 202 2.99 29.60 -18.95
C LEU A 202 2.11 30.18 -17.84
N SER A 203 1.45 31.33 -18.08
CA SER A 203 0.50 31.91 -17.13
C SER A 203 -0.71 31.01 -16.90
N GLN A 204 -1.24 30.42 -17.97
CA GLN A 204 -2.40 29.53 -17.94
C GLN A 204 -2.00 28.20 -17.29
N LEU A 205 -0.86 27.64 -17.72
CA LEU A 205 -0.28 26.41 -17.17
C LEU A 205 -0.02 26.52 -15.65
N ALA A 206 0.55 27.62 -15.17
CA ALA A 206 0.80 27.81 -13.74
C ALA A 206 -0.49 27.93 -12.90
N HIS A 207 -1.52 28.61 -13.42
CA HIS A 207 -2.81 28.67 -12.74
C HIS A 207 -3.47 27.28 -12.68
N VAL A 208 -3.50 26.51 -13.78
CA VAL A 208 -4.08 25.15 -13.74
C VAL A 208 -3.20 24.15 -12.98
N PHE A 209 -1.89 24.35 -12.87
CA PHE A 209 -1.03 23.57 -11.97
C PHE A 209 -1.46 23.75 -10.51
N VAL A 210 -1.59 24.99 -10.04
CA VAL A 210 -2.10 25.26 -8.68
C VAL A 210 -3.56 24.81 -8.53
N ALA A 211 -4.37 24.85 -9.58
CA ALA A 211 -5.73 24.30 -9.58
C ALA A 211 -5.76 22.77 -9.47
N GLY A 212 -4.81 22.08 -10.10
CA GLY A 212 -4.59 20.63 -9.98
C GLY A 212 -4.24 20.25 -8.54
N HIS A 213 -3.38 21.03 -7.89
CA HIS A 213 -3.00 20.83 -6.49
C HIS A 213 -4.20 20.94 -5.51
N PHE A 214 -5.25 21.68 -5.88
CA PHE A 214 -6.51 21.68 -5.13
C PHE A 214 -7.42 20.47 -5.40
N LEU A 215 -7.24 19.77 -6.53
CA LEU A 215 -7.93 18.52 -6.88
C LEU A 215 -7.21 17.27 -6.35
N GLU A 216 -5.89 17.33 -6.22
CA GLU A 216 -5.04 16.32 -5.60
C GLU A 216 -5.41 16.07 -4.13
N CYS A 217 -5.11 14.88 -3.61
CA CYS A 217 -5.60 14.40 -2.31
C CYS A 217 -7.14 14.47 -2.12
N SER A 218 -7.92 14.65 -3.19
CA SER A 218 -9.37 14.42 -3.21
C SER A 218 -10.11 15.30 -2.19
N THR A 219 -10.68 14.72 -1.12
CA THR A 219 -11.53 15.44 -0.16
C THR A 219 -10.79 16.47 0.71
N TYR A 220 -9.47 16.64 0.58
CA TYR A 220 -8.72 17.55 1.45
C TYR A 220 -9.17 19.02 1.32
N VAL A 221 -9.30 19.54 0.10
CA VAL A 221 -9.82 20.91 -0.11
C VAL A 221 -11.30 21.08 0.29
N THR A 222 -12.03 19.96 0.44
CA THR A 222 -13.44 19.95 0.88
C THR A 222 -13.62 19.68 2.39
N GLY A 223 -12.53 19.62 3.15
CA GLY A 223 -12.52 19.48 4.61
C GLY A 223 -11.78 18.25 5.15
N GLY A 224 -11.32 17.34 4.30
CA GLY A 224 -10.50 16.19 4.69
C GLY A 224 -9.16 16.63 5.26
N ASN A 225 -8.73 16.06 6.38
CA ASN A 225 -7.48 16.45 7.05
C ASN A 225 -7.38 17.97 7.38
N PHE A 226 -8.52 18.69 7.39
CA PHE A 226 -8.57 20.10 7.74
C PHE A 226 -8.52 20.26 9.26
N SER A 227 -7.51 20.97 9.75
CA SER A 227 -7.26 21.19 11.18
C SER A 227 -8.29 22.10 11.89
N GLY A 228 -9.33 22.52 11.17
CA GLY A 228 -10.57 23.13 11.68
C GLY A 228 -11.82 22.24 11.61
N PHE A 229 -11.66 20.91 11.51
CA PHE A 229 -12.73 19.91 11.31
C PHE A 229 -14.01 20.10 12.16
N LYS A 230 -13.91 20.69 13.35
CA LYS A 230 -15.06 21.01 14.23
C LYS A 230 -16.07 22.01 13.63
N SER A 231 -15.73 22.64 12.51
CA SER A 231 -16.62 23.54 11.75
C SER A 231 -17.35 22.85 10.59
N LEU A 232 -17.03 21.58 10.27
CA LEU A 232 -17.60 20.88 9.13
C LEU A 232 -19.12 20.69 9.28
N PRO A 233 -19.90 20.83 8.19
CA PRO A 233 -21.36 20.84 8.27
C PRO A 233 -21.97 19.45 8.50
N GLY A 234 -23.20 19.46 9.02
CA GLY A 234 -24.04 18.27 9.11
C GLY A 234 -23.47 17.20 10.04
N LYS A 235 -23.33 15.98 9.52
CA LYS A 235 -22.69 14.86 10.23
C LYS A 235 -21.30 14.54 9.69
N SER A 236 -20.92 15.07 8.51
CA SER A 236 -19.62 14.84 7.87
C SER A 236 -19.25 13.35 7.73
N LEU A 237 -20.22 12.55 7.29
CA LEU A 237 -20.07 11.10 7.06
C LEU A 237 -19.56 10.78 5.65
N SER A 238 -19.85 11.65 4.67
CA SER A 238 -19.35 11.50 3.30
C SER A 238 -19.02 12.87 2.72
N LEU A 239 -17.76 13.27 2.88
CA LEU A 239 -17.26 14.50 2.26
C LEU A 239 -17.40 14.42 0.73
N SER A 240 -17.83 15.53 0.14
CA SER A 240 -17.87 15.75 -1.30
C SER A 240 -16.48 15.71 -1.92
N PHE A 241 -16.33 15.12 -3.11
CA PHE A 241 -15.14 15.32 -3.93
C PHE A 241 -15.07 16.76 -4.47
N PRO A 242 -13.87 17.28 -4.78
CA PRO A 242 -13.72 18.62 -5.33
C PRO A 242 -14.02 18.67 -6.83
N ILE A 243 -14.46 19.84 -7.28
CA ILE A 243 -14.69 20.16 -8.70
C ILE A 243 -14.02 21.51 -8.97
N LEU A 244 -13.18 21.54 -10.00
CA LEU A 244 -12.54 22.72 -10.56
C LEU A 244 -13.40 23.28 -11.67
N GLU A 245 -13.69 24.58 -11.61
CA GLU A 245 -14.24 25.37 -12.71
C GLU A 245 -13.15 26.33 -13.21
N ILE A 246 -12.71 26.18 -14.46
CA ILE A 246 -11.61 26.98 -15.04
C ILE A 246 -12.01 27.63 -16.36
N GLU A 247 -11.59 28.87 -16.54
CA GLU A 247 -11.82 29.72 -17.72
C GLU A 247 -10.67 29.64 -18.73
N SER A 248 -10.92 30.07 -19.97
CA SER A 248 -9.92 29.97 -21.05
C SER A 248 -8.69 30.88 -20.92
N ASP A 249 -8.66 31.76 -19.92
CA ASP A 249 -7.52 32.59 -19.52
C ASP A 249 -6.71 32.00 -18.35
N GLY A 250 -7.13 30.87 -17.78
CA GLY A 250 -6.54 30.24 -16.60
C GLY A 250 -7.17 30.66 -15.26
N THR A 251 -8.09 31.63 -15.24
CA THR A 251 -8.83 32.01 -14.03
C THR A 251 -9.69 30.83 -13.54
N PHE A 252 -9.65 30.51 -12.24
CA PHE A 252 -10.40 29.35 -11.72
C PHE A 252 -11.10 29.55 -10.37
N VAL A 253 -12.09 28.69 -10.13
CA VAL A 253 -12.87 28.55 -8.90
C VAL A 253 -12.87 27.07 -8.48
N ILE A 254 -12.57 26.80 -7.22
CA ILE A 254 -12.81 25.50 -6.60
C ILE A 254 -14.22 25.48 -6.01
N THR A 255 -14.94 24.40 -6.28
CA THR A 255 -16.26 24.05 -5.72
C THR A 255 -16.25 22.56 -5.36
N LYS A 256 -17.40 22.00 -4.94
CA LYS A 256 -17.52 20.59 -4.52
C LYS A 256 -18.71 19.86 -5.11
N GLN A 257 -18.66 18.53 -5.10
CA GLN A 257 -19.76 17.64 -5.45
C GLN A 257 -21.06 17.99 -4.70
N SER A 258 -22.16 17.99 -5.43
CA SER A 258 -23.50 18.29 -4.92
C SER A 258 -24.01 17.22 -3.94
N GLY A 259 -24.98 17.58 -3.11
CA GLY A 259 -25.73 16.64 -2.25
C GLY A 259 -24.92 15.93 -1.15
N ARG A 260 -23.67 16.33 -0.86
CA ARG A 260 -22.78 15.69 0.13
C ARG A 260 -22.23 16.66 1.18
N ASP A 261 -21.69 16.10 2.27
CA ASP A 261 -21.07 16.84 3.37
C ASP A 261 -19.76 17.54 2.94
N GLY A 262 -19.05 18.15 3.88
CA GLY A 262 -17.85 18.94 3.63
C GLY A 262 -18.15 20.37 3.20
N MET A 263 -17.11 21.21 3.12
CA MET A 263 -17.21 22.62 2.75
C MET A 263 -16.04 23.03 1.85
N VAL A 264 -16.23 24.02 0.98
CA VAL A 264 -15.10 24.68 0.28
C VAL A 264 -15.03 26.14 0.72
N THR A 265 -13.97 26.47 1.46
CA THR A 265 -13.76 27.79 2.07
C THR A 265 -12.32 28.25 1.88
N ILE A 266 -12.08 29.54 2.14
CA ILE A 266 -10.73 30.12 2.10
C ILE A 266 -9.75 29.28 2.96
N ASP A 267 -10.19 28.78 4.11
CA ASP A 267 -9.32 28.04 5.04
C ASP A 267 -9.12 26.56 4.67
N THR A 268 -10.08 25.89 4.02
CA THR A 268 -9.82 24.55 3.46
C THR A 268 -8.92 24.63 2.22
N CYS A 269 -9.02 25.71 1.43
CA CYS A 269 -8.06 26.03 0.38
C CYS A 269 -6.67 26.37 0.95
N LYS A 270 -6.53 27.26 1.94
CA LYS A 270 -5.24 27.52 2.61
C LYS A 270 -4.61 26.21 3.12
N ALA A 271 -5.39 25.33 3.75
CA ALA A 271 -4.91 24.05 4.22
C ALA A 271 -4.35 23.18 3.08
N GLN A 272 -5.10 23.00 1.99
CA GLN A 272 -4.62 22.19 0.87
C GLN A 272 -3.41 22.83 0.17
N LEU A 273 -3.38 24.14 -0.07
CA LEU A 273 -2.24 24.81 -0.70
C LEU A 273 -0.94 24.73 0.11
N LEU A 274 -1.04 24.73 1.45
CA LEU A 274 0.11 24.66 2.35
C LEU A 274 0.61 23.23 2.60
N TYR A 275 0.05 22.24 1.89
CA TYR A 275 0.47 20.86 1.89
C TYR A 275 1.37 20.58 0.67
N GLU A 276 2.40 19.75 0.82
CA GLU A 276 3.33 19.31 -0.24
C GLU A 276 4.13 20.38 -1.02
N ILE A 277 3.97 21.67 -0.72
CA ILE A 277 4.85 22.73 -1.25
C ILE A 277 6.20 22.78 -0.51
N GLN A 278 7.27 23.12 -1.23
CA GLN A 278 8.65 23.15 -0.70
C GLN A 278 9.24 24.57 -0.56
N GLY A 279 8.56 25.59 -1.08
CA GLY A 279 9.06 26.96 -1.16
C GLY A 279 8.08 27.88 -1.89
N PRO A 280 8.41 29.17 -2.06
CA PRO A 280 7.59 30.09 -2.86
C PRO A 280 7.50 29.71 -4.35
N TYR A 281 8.51 29.01 -4.88
CA TYR A 281 8.48 28.45 -6.23
C TYR A 281 8.09 26.97 -6.16
N TYR A 282 6.93 26.64 -6.71
CA TYR A 282 6.40 25.28 -6.80
C TYR A 282 6.74 24.73 -8.19
N TYR A 283 7.41 23.58 -8.24
CA TYR A 283 8.02 23.04 -9.46
C TYR A 283 7.20 21.88 -10.07
N ASN A 284 6.93 21.96 -11.37
CA ASN A 284 6.39 20.89 -12.20
C ASN A 284 7.24 20.78 -13.50
N SER A 285 7.15 19.65 -14.21
CA SER A 285 7.92 19.40 -15.44
C SER A 285 7.53 20.31 -16.62
N ASP A 286 6.32 20.89 -16.61
CA ASP A 286 5.77 21.72 -17.68
C ASP A 286 5.81 23.23 -17.38
N VAL A 287 5.84 23.61 -16.10
CA VAL A 287 5.83 25.02 -15.63
C VAL A 287 6.31 25.11 -14.17
N VAL A 288 6.76 26.30 -13.74
CA VAL A 288 6.99 26.62 -12.33
C VAL A 288 5.99 27.70 -11.90
N ALA A 289 5.29 27.50 -10.78
CA ALA A 289 4.35 28.46 -10.22
C ALA A 289 5.02 29.28 -9.09
N ASP A 290 4.91 30.60 -9.16
CA ASP A 290 5.29 31.50 -8.06
C ASP A 290 4.07 31.78 -7.18
N LEU A 291 4.12 31.28 -5.95
CA LEU A 291 3.06 31.40 -4.95
C LEU A 291 3.12 32.73 -4.18
N THR A 292 4.20 33.51 -4.29
CA THR A 292 4.49 34.69 -3.43
C THR A 292 3.35 35.70 -3.38
N ASN A 293 2.60 35.85 -4.48
CA ASN A 293 1.52 36.83 -4.63
C ASN A 293 0.11 36.23 -4.63
N ILE A 294 -0.03 34.92 -4.43
CA ILE A 294 -1.31 34.20 -4.56
C ILE A 294 -2.42 34.76 -3.67
N LYS A 295 -3.65 34.79 -4.19
CA LYS A 295 -4.86 35.22 -3.46
C LYS A 295 -5.93 34.14 -3.50
N ILE A 296 -6.62 33.97 -2.37
CA ILE A 296 -7.71 33.01 -2.19
C ILE A 296 -8.92 33.79 -1.63
N GLU A 297 -10.00 33.87 -2.40
CA GLU A 297 -11.16 34.73 -2.11
C GLU A 297 -12.46 33.93 -2.24
N SER A 298 -13.38 34.03 -1.27
CA SER A 298 -14.71 33.42 -1.43
C SER A 298 -15.56 34.20 -2.43
N VAL A 299 -16.20 33.49 -3.35
CA VAL A 299 -17.11 34.04 -4.37
C VAL A 299 -18.53 33.46 -4.26
N GLY A 300 -18.82 32.76 -3.17
CA GLY A 300 -20.11 32.14 -2.86
C GLY A 300 -19.98 31.08 -1.77
N GLN A 301 -21.12 30.54 -1.32
CA GLN A 301 -21.12 29.33 -0.51
C GLN A 301 -20.46 28.19 -1.28
N ASP A 302 -19.54 27.46 -0.63
CA ASP A 302 -18.78 26.35 -1.20
C ASP A 302 -18.02 26.69 -2.50
N ARG A 303 -17.67 27.98 -2.71
CA ARG A 303 -17.02 28.46 -3.93
C ARG A 303 -15.91 29.46 -3.61
N VAL A 304 -14.68 29.09 -3.97
CA VAL A 304 -13.47 29.87 -3.70
C VAL A 304 -12.72 30.12 -5.00
N LYS A 305 -12.49 31.39 -5.33
CA LYS A 305 -11.68 31.82 -6.46
C LYS A 305 -10.23 31.96 -6.04
N VAL A 306 -9.32 31.57 -6.92
CA VAL A 306 -7.88 31.77 -6.74
C VAL A 306 -7.35 32.65 -7.87
N THR A 307 -6.47 33.60 -7.53
CA THR A 307 -5.86 34.54 -8.48
C THR A 307 -4.41 34.86 -8.10
N ASN A 308 -3.71 35.61 -8.97
CA ASN A 308 -2.33 36.06 -8.76
C ASN A 308 -1.31 34.92 -8.57
N VAL A 309 -1.51 33.78 -9.25
CA VAL A 309 -0.45 32.77 -9.40
C VAL A 309 0.58 33.33 -10.38
N GLY A 310 1.82 33.54 -9.93
CA GLY A 310 2.93 33.91 -10.80
C GLY A 310 3.49 32.68 -11.52
N PHE A 311 4.38 32.89 -12.49
CA PHE A 311 4.97 31.80 -13.26
C PHE A 311 6.42 32.07 -13.65
N THR A 312 7.22 31.01 -13.76
CA THR A 312 8.49 31.00 -14.48
C THR A 312 8.57 29.75 -15.37
N LYS A 313 9.66 29.61 -16.14
CA LYS A 313 9.79 28.52 -17.12
C LYS A 313 9.96 27.15 -16.45
N PRO A 314 9.58 26.05 -17.11
CA PRO A 314 9.88 24.71 -16.62
C PRO A 314 11.39 24.48 -16.41
N PRO A 315 11.77 23.61 -15.47
CA PRO A 315 13.15 23.16 -15.32
C PRO A 315 13.61 22.28 -16.49
N PRO A 316 14.90 22.32 -16.89
CA PRO A 316 15.47 21.38 -17.87
C PRO A 316 15.56 19.94 -17.34
N THR A 317 15.25 19.73 -16.06
CA THR A 317 15.20 18.44 -15.37
C THR A 317 13.80 18.10 -14.86
N THR A 318 13.47 16.82 -14.71
CA THR A 318 12.34 16.33 -13.92
C THR A 318 12.82 15.64 -12.64
N LYS A 319 11.94 15.49 -11.64
CA LYS A 319 12.16 14.67 -10.45
C LYS A 319 12.23 13.19 -10.84
N VAL A 320 13.20 12.46 -10.28
CA VAL A 320 13.28 10.99 -10.35
C VAL A 320 13.27 10.40 -8.95
N GLY A 321 12.42 9.41 -8.74
CA GLY A 321 12.39 8.57 -7.55
C GLY A 321 13.08 7.24 -7.84
N ILE A 322 14.12 6.92 -7.07
CA ILE A 322 14.94 5.73 -7.21
C ILE A 322 14.69 4.81 -6.01
N THR A 323 14.38 3.55 -6.27
CA THR A 323 14.06 2.54 -5.26
C THR A 323 15.25 1.61 -5.04
N ALA A 324 15.54 1.27 -3.79
CA ALA A 324 16.50 0.24 -3.40
C ALA A 324 15.95 -0.68 -2.30
N LYS A 325 16.57 -1.84 -2.08
CA LYS A 325 16.22 -2.72 -0.95
C LYS A 325 16.82 -2.15 0.33
N GLY A 326 15.99 -1.89 1.33
CA GLY A 326 16.43 -1.46 2.67
C GLY A 326 16.84 -2.65 3.53
N GLY A 327 15.96 -3.66 3.57
CA GLY A 327 16.14 -4.87 4.36
C GLY A 327 14.77 -5.39 4.81
N PHE A 328 14.70 -5.78 6.07
CA PHE A 328 13.49 -6.28 6.73
C PHE A 328 13.23 -5.47 7.99
N GLN A 329 11.96 -5.37 8.38
CA GLN A 329 11.50 -4.68 9.58
C GLN A 329 10.42 -5.47 10.31
N ALA A 330 10.37 -5.35 11.63
CA ALA A 330 9.37 -5.98 12.48
C ALA A 330 9.21 -5.18 13.79
N GLU A 331 8.08 -5.36 14.48
CA GLU A 331 7.76 -4.66 15.72
C GLU A 331 6.96 -5.51 16.72
N VAL A 332 7.22 -5.29 18.01
CA VAL A 332 6.52 -5.92 19.14
C VAL A 332 5.96 -4.81 20.02
N HIS A 333 4.70 -4.94 20.42
CA HIS A 333 4.00 -3.96 21.24
C HIS A 333 3.75 -4.52 22.64
N TYR A 334 4.06 -3.71 23.65
CA TYR A 334 3.71 -3.93 25.05
C TYR A 334 2.75 -2.85 25.52
N PHE A 335 1.86 -3.22 26.44
CA PHE A 335 0.88 -2.32 27.02
C PHE A 335 1.26 -2.07 28.48
N ALA A 336 1.65 -0.84 28.79
CA ALA A 336 2.03 -0.40 30.13
C ALA A 336 0.85 0.37 30.75
N CYS A 337 0.34 -0.08 31.89
CA CYS A 337 -0.86 0.49 32.50
C CYS A 337 -0.58 1.15 33.86
N GLY A 338 -1.15 2.33 34.08
CA GLY A 338 -1.18 3.03 35.37
C GLY A 338 0.07 3.88 35.66
N LEU A 339 0.62 3.74 36.87
CA LEU A 339 1.77 4.51 37.36
C LEU A 339 3.09 4.07 36.70
N ASP A 340 4.16 4.85 36.88
CA ASP A 340 5.56 4.44 36.64
C ASP A 340 5.83 3.92 35.20
N ILE A 341 5.17 4.51 34.18
CA ILE A 341 5.22 4.04 32.78
C ILE A 341 6.65 4.06 32.25
N GLU A 342 7.39 5.12 32.57
CA GLU A 342 8.78 5.36 32.21
C GLU A 342 9.71 4.31 32.85
N GLU A 343 9.55 4.00 34.13
CA GLU A 343 10.30 2.95 34.82
C GLU A 343 9.96 1.54 34.31
N LYS A 344 8.68 1.28 33.99
CA LYS A 344 8.19 0.03 33.38
C LYS A 344 8.82 -0.21 32.01
N ALA A 345 8.77 0.80 31.14
CA ALA A 345 9.41 0.81 29.83
C ALA A 345 10.93 0.61 29.94
N ALA A 346 11.61 1.36 30.84
CA ALA A 346 13.04 1.24 31.06
C ALA A 346 13.46 -0.12 31.65
N LEU A 347 12.61 -0.79 32.44
CA LEU A 347 12.86 -2.17 32.88
C LEU A 347 12.76 -3.16 31.72
N LEU A 348 11.69 -3.08 30.93
CA LEU A 348 11.49 -3.95 29.78
C LEU A 348 12.58 -3.77 28.72
N GLU A 349 12.95 -2.52 28.39
CA GLU A 349 14.04 -2.24 27.45
C GLU A 349 15.37 -2.88 27.89
N ARG A 350 15.75 -2.75 29.17
CA ARG A 350 16.96 -3.40 29.70
C ARG A 350 16.90 -4.92 29.56
N GLN A 351 15.75 -5.53 29.80
CA GLN A 351 15.56 -6.98 29.69
C GLN A 351 15.61 -7.46 28.25
N VAL A 352 14.89 -6.80 27.34
CA VAL A 352 14.87 -7.14 25.90
C VAL A 352 16.24 -6.91 25.26
N ARG A 353 16.94 -5.81 25.56
CA ARG A 353 18.31 -5.57 25.09
C ARG A 353 19.32 -6.60 25.60
N ASN A 354 19.07 -7.24 26.75
CA ASN A 354 19.89 -8.34 27.27
C ASN A 354 19.52 -9.70 26.64
N ALA A 355 18.28 -9.87 26.18
CA ALA A 355 17.80 -11.08 25.49
C ALA A 355 18.05 -11.07 23.97
N LEU A 356 18.34 -9.91 23.39
CA LEU A 356 18.65 -9.72 21.97
C LEU A 356 20.16 -9.70 21.71
N ASP A 357 20.58 -10.32 20.61
CA ASP A 357 21.85 -9.99 19.96
C ASP A 357 21.68 -8.67 19.20
N VAL A 358 21.84 -7.55 19.93
CA VAL A 358 21.59 -6.20 19.41
C VAL A 358 22.46 -5.82 18.20
N SER A 359 23.55 -6.55 17.94
CA SER A 359 24.45 -6.30 16.80
C SER A 359 23.81 -6.59 15.43
N ARG A 360 22.68 -7.32 15.41
CA ARG A 360 21.96 -7.72 14.19
C ARG A 360 21.10 -6.61 13.59
N TYR A 361 20.78 -5.58 14.37
CA TYR A 361 19.83 -4.55 14.01
C TYR A 361 20.56 -3.23 13.74
N HIS A 362 20.40 -2.65 12.55
CA HIS A 362 20.91 -1.31 12.27
C HIS A 362 19.96 -0.23 12.80
N THR A 363 18.68 -0.57 12.96
CA THR A 363 17.69 0.24 13.67
C THR A 363 17.09 -0.61 14.78
N LEU A 364 17.17 -0.18 16.03
CA LEU A 364 16.44 -0.77 17.17
C LEU A 364 15.97 0.36 18.09
N LYS A 365 14.69 0.69 18.01
CA LYS A 365 14.06 1.82 18.71
C LYS A 365 13.01 1.27 19.69
N PHE A 366 13.07 1.77 20.93
CA PHE A 366 12.05 1.56 21.96
C PHE A 366 11.33 2.90 22.14
N ARG A 367 9.99 2.93 22.11
CA ARG A 367 9.21 4.18 22.25
C ARG A 367 7.96 3.98 23.11
N ILE A 368 7.75 4.89 24.05
CA ILE A 368 6.49 5.07 24.79
C ILE A 368 5.60 5.99 23.95
N ASN A 369 4.35 5.61 23.71
CA ASN A 369 3.42 6.34 22.84
C ASN A 369 2.10 6.59 23.59
N GLY A 370 1.88 7.85 23.98
CA GLY A 370 0.79 8.27 24.86
C GLY A 370 1.28 8.55 26.30
N SER A 371 0.35 8.79 27.21
CA SER A 371 0.64 8.97 28.65
C SER A 371 -0.60 8.62 29.49
N CYS A 372 -0.38 8.18 30.73
CA CYS A 372 -1.47 7.90 31.67
C CYS A 372 -1.99 9.21 32.29
N PRO A 373 -3.30 9.51 32.24
CA PRO A 373 -3.91 10.62 32.97
C PRO A 373 -3.70 10.47 34.49
N SER A 374 -3.65 11.59 35.22
CA SER A 374 -3.47 11.60 36.68
C SER A 374 -4.59 10.91 37.48
N ASN A 375 -5.77 10.76 36.88
CA ASN A 375 -6.87 9.94 37.38
C ASN A 375 -7.64 9.35 36.18
N PRO A 376 -7.25 8.15 35.68
CA PRO A 376 -7.87 7.56 34.49
C PRO A 376 -9.26 6.99 34.82
N SER A 377 -10.21 7.17 33.90
CA SER A 377 -11.61 6.75 34.09
C SER A 377 -11.83 5.23 34.00
N ASN A 378 -10.92 4.51 33.36
CA ASN A 378 -10.91 3.05 33.22
C ASN A 378 -9.47 2.56 32.91
N GLN A 379 -9.30 1.24 32.73
CA GLN A 379 -7.99 0.65 32.42
C GLN A 379 -7.44 1.08 31.05
N ASP A 380 -8.29 1.20 30.03
CA ASP A 380 -7.88 1.57 28.67
C ASP A 380 -7.31 2.98 28.63
N ALA A 381 -7.97 3.92 29.32
CA ALA A 381 -7.49 5.29 29.52
C ALA A 381 -6.22 5.37 30.38
N ALA A 382 -5.89 4.33 31.15
CA ALA A 382 -4.65 4.22 31.92
C ALA A 382 -3.51 3.52 31.15
N THR A 383 -3.77 3.03 29.93
CA THR A 383 -2.87 2.17 29.17
C THR A 383 -2.12 2.94 28.10
N VAL A 384 -0.81 2.73 28.05
CA VAL A 384 0.14 3.38 27.14
C VAL A 384 0.83 2.31 26.29
N ASP A 385 0.99 2.58 24.99
CA ASP A 385 1.69 1.69 24.07
C ASP A 385 3.22 1.83 24.23
N PHE A 386 3.92 0.70 24.30
CA PHE A 386 5.37 0.63 24.29
C PHE A 386 5.82 -0.22 23.10
N ARG A 387 6.24 0.47 22.04
CA ARG A 387 6.62 -0.12 20.75
C ARG A 387 8.12 -0.42 20.71
N ILE A 388 8.45 -1.67 20.44
CA ILE A 388 9.80 -2.17 20.17
C ILE A 388 9.90 -2.38 18.66
N PHE A 389 10.56 -1.48 17.94
CA PHE A 389 10.70 -1.52 16.48
C PHE A 389 12.14 -1.84 16.08
N ALA A 390 12.32 -2.75 15.12
CA ALA A 390 13.63 -3.17 14.64
C ALA A 390 13.70 -3.29 13.11
N GLN A 391 14.86 -2.92 12.54
CA GLN A 391 15.23 -3.16 11.14
C GLN A 391 16.58 -3.87 11.04
N ALA A 392 16.69 -4.81 10.11
CA ALA A 392 17.89 -5.58 9.85
C ALA A 392 18.06 -5.89 8.36
N LYS A 393 19.30 -6.09 7.91
CA LYS A 393 19.61 -6.44 6.51
C LYS A 393 19.20 -7.88 6.14
N GLU A 394 19.24 -8.80 7.10
CA GLU A 394 18.85 -10.19 6.91
C GLU A 394 17.48 -10.48 7.54
N GLU A 395 16.58 -11.10 6.79
CA GLU A 395 15.27 -11.59 7.27
C GLU A 395 15.40 -12.43 8.56
N ARG A 396 16.44 -13.29 8.60
CA ARG A 396 16.73 -14.18 9.72
C ARG A 396 17.01 -13.44 11.03
N ALA A 397 17.47 -12.18 11.00
CA ALA A 397 17.68 -11.40 12.22
C ALA A 397 16.37 -11.08 12.95
N LEU A 398 15.27 -10.92 12.21
CA LEU A 398 13.94 -10.60 12.71
C LEU A 398 13.04 -11.84 12.83
N SER A 399 13.59 -13.04 12.69
CA SER A 399 12.82 -14.28 12.81
C SER A 399 12.18 -14.42 14.19
N ALA A 400 11.13 -15.25 14.27
CA ALA A 400 10.44 -15.50 15.53
C ALA A 400 11.36 -16.00 16.67
N SER A 401 12.48 -16.67 16.35
CA SER A 401 13.47 -17.13 17.34
C SER A 401 14.45 -16.06 17.80
N ASN A 402 14.67 -15.02 16.98
CA ASN A 402 15.78 -14.09 17.15
C ASN A 402 15.32 -12.70 17.59
N PHE A 403 14.08 -12.31 17.27
CA PHE A 403 13.48 -11.04 17.66
C PHE A 403 12.26 -11.25 18.56
N LEU A 404 11.17 -11.83 18.05
CA LEU A 404 9.90 -11.98 18.78
C LEU A 404 10.08 -12.69 20.13
N ARG A 405 10.68 -13.90 20.16
CA ARG A 405 10.89 -14.64 21.43
C ARG A 405 11.76 -13.88 22.42
N SER A 406 12.87 -13.28 21.99
CA SER A 406 13.69 -12.43 22.86
C SER A 406 12.93 -11.22 23.42
N CYS A 407 11.93 -10.72 22.70
CA CYS A 407 11.03 -9.68 23.19
C CYS A 407 9.96 -10.21 24.16
N THR A 408 9.43 -11.44 23.97
CA THR A 408 8.35 -12.00 24.80
C THR A 408 8.81 -12.79 26.02
N ASP A 409 9.92 -13.51 25.94
CA ASP A 409 10.37 -14.48 26.96
C ASP A 409 10.74 -13.79 28.29
N VAL A 410 10.93 -12.47 28.28
CA VAL A 410 11.15 -11.63 29.46
C VAL A 410 9.87 -11.31 30.25
N ILE A 411 8.68 -11.56 29.72
CA ILE A 411 7.39 -11.15 30.32
C ILE A 411 7.22 -11.57 31.78
N MET A 412 7.50 -12.83 32.11
CA MET A 412 7.29 -13.40 33.46
C MET A 412 8.28 -12.88 34.51
N GLN A 413 9.29 -12.11 34.10
CA GLN A 413 10.26 -11.43 34.97
C GLN A 413 10.23 -9.90 34.83
N SER A 414 9.28 -9.36 34.05
CA SER A 414 9.21 -7.93 33.73
C SER A 414 8.33 -7.15 34.72
N TYR A 415 7.84 -5.99 34.31
CA TYR A 415 7.13 -5.07 35.18
C TYR A 415 5.74 -5.56 35.64
N PRO A 416 5.18 -5.04 36.76
CA PRO A 416 3.84 -5.39 37.22
C PRO A 416 2.77 -5.08 36.16
N GLY A 417 2.08 -6.13 35.68
CA GLY A 417 1.07 -6.02 34.62
C GLY A 417 1.63 -6.11 33.19
N ALA A 418 2.89 -6.54 33.00
CA ALA A 418 3.49 -6.73 31.67
C ALA A 418 2.60 -7.56 30.74
N THR A 419 2.06 -6.89 29.72
CA THR A 419 1.11 -7.44 28.74
C THR A 419 1.61 -7.05 27.35
N PHE A 420 1.54 -7.96 26.38
CA PHE A 420 1.99 -7.73 25.00
C PHE A 420 0.86 -7.98 24.00
N ALA A 421 1.01 -7.45 22.79
CA ALA A 421 0.09 -7.71 21.68
C ALA A 421 0.16 -9.20 21.27
N VAL A 422 -0.94 -9.92 21.44
CA VAL A 422 -1.03 -11.35 21.13
C VAL A 422 -1.06 -11.61 19.61
N ASP A 423 -1.47 -10.62 18.81
CA ASP A 423 -1.33 -10.66 17.35
C ASP A 423 0.12 -10.36 16.95
N ALA A 424 0.90 -11.42 16.76
CA ALA A 424 2.31 -11.33 16.42
C ALA A 424 2.60 -11.05 14.93
N ARG A 425 1.61 -10.75 14.08
CA ARG A 425 1.85 -10.54 12.64
C ARG A 425 2.81 -9.39 12.33
N GLN A 426 2.77 -8.31 13.11
CA GLN A 426 3.70 -7.19 13.00
C GLN A 426 5.13 -7.53 13.46
N ALA A 427 5.30 -8.61 14.23
CA ALA A 427 6.59 -9.09 14.72
C ALA A 427 7.27 -10.09 13.78
N LEU A 428 6.68 -10.37 12.61
CA LEU A 428 7.29 -11.16 11.54
C LEU A 428 8.12 -10.25 10.62
N PRO A 429 9.19 -10.77 9.98
CA PRO A 429 9.97 -9.99 9.02
C PRO A 429 9.13 -9.50 7.83
N LYS A 430 8.90 -8.19 7.73
CA LYS A 430 8.34 -7.55 6.53
C LYS A 430 9.48 -6.92 5.73
N PRO A 431 9.67 -7.23 4.42
CA PRO A 431 10.64 -6.53 3.59
C PRO A 431 10.25 -5.06 3.43
N TYR A 432 11.24 -4.17 3.35
CA TYR A 432 11.02 -2.74 3.15
C TYR A 432 12.05 -2.15 2.18
N TYR A 433 11.69 -1.01 1.57
CA TYR A 433 12.45 -0.35 0.52
C TYR A 433 12.93 1.04 0.95
N GLU A 434 14.09 1.44 0.45
CA GLU A 434 14.61 2.79 0.59
C GLU A 434 14.31 3.61 -0.66
N TYR A 435 14.13 4.92 -0.49
CA TYR A 435 13.79 5.85 -1.56
C TYR A 435 14.82 6.97 -1.67
N TRP A 436 15.31 7.22 -2.88
CA TRP A 436 16.22 8.32 -3.19
C TRP A 436 15.61 9.22 -4.25
N VAL A 437 15.36 10.48 -3.89
CA VAL A 437 14.83 11.51 -4.80
C VAL A 437 15.98 12.32 -5.38
N ALA A 438 16.08 12.39 -6.70
CA ALA A 438 17.03 13.24 -7.41
C ALA A 438 16.36 13.99 -8.58
N LEU A 439 17.18 14.67 -9.39
CA LEU A 439 16.78 15.28 -10.66
C LEU A 439 17.44 14.53 -11.83
N LEU A 440 16.73 14.47 -12.96
CA LEU A 440 17.16 13.85 -14.22
C LEU A 440 16.85 14.81 -15.38
N PRO A 441 17.77 15.05 -16.35
CA PRO A 441 17.47 15.90 -17.50
C PRO A 441 16.26 15.39 -18.29
N GLN A 442 15.30 16.26 -18.61
CA GLN A 442 14.10 15.88 -19.37
C GLN A 442 14.44 15.35 -20.77
N SER A 443 15.54 15.82 -21.36
CA SER A 443 16.08 15.36 -22.64
C SER A 443 16.62 13.94 -22.63
N SER A 444 16.85 13.35 -21.46
CA SER A 444 17.28 11.94 -21.30
C SER A 444 16.10 10.97 -21.17
N VAL A 445 14.86 11.46 -21.13
CA VAL A 445 13.64 10.67 -20.89
C VAL A 445 12.92 10.37 -22.21
N LYS A 446 12.56 9.10 -22.43
CA LYS A 446 11.82 8.63 -23.62
C LYS A 446 10.31 8.78 -23.41
N HIS A 447 9.84 10.00 -23.14
CA HIS A 447 8.42 10.26 -22.93
C HIS A 447 7.63 9.96 -24.22
N GLU A 448 6.77 8.94 -24.17
CA GLU A 448 5.98 8.46 -25.31
C GLU A 448 4.50 8.33 -24.92
N VAL A 449 3.61 8.49 -25.89
CA VAL A 449 2.18 8.18 -25.73
C VAL A 449 1.73 7.20 -26.80
N HIS A 450 1.09 6.12 -26.36
CA HIS A 450 0.62 5.01 -27.17
C HIS A 450 -0.88 5.16 -27.39
N ILE A 451 -1.30 5.11 -28.64
CA ILE A 451 -2.66 5.46 -29.10
C ILE A 451 -3.19 4.33 -30.00
N PRO A 452 -3.53 3.15 -29.44
CA PRO A 452 -3.67 1.91 -30.21
C PRO A 452 -4.83 1.95 -31.20
N PHE A 453 -5.91 2.67 -30.89
CA PHE A 453 -7.04 2.92 -31.81
C PHE A 453 -6.69 3.81 -33.03
N THR A 454 -5.43 4.25 -33.16
CA THR A 454 -4.87 4.91 -34.35
C THR A 454 -3.59 4.23 -34.88
N GLU A 455 -3.19 3.10 -34.29
CA GLU A 455 -1.93 2.37 -34.58
C GLU A 455 -0.66 3.24 -34.48
N LYS A 456 -0.63 4.19 -33.52
CA LYS A 456 0.49 5.13 -33.34
C LYS A 456 1.06 5.13 -31.93
N THR A 457 2.38 5.33 -31.88
CA THR A 457 3.07 5.92 -30.74
C THR A 457 3.55 7.32 -31.14
N ILE A 458 3.45 8.30 -30.24
CA ILE A 458 3.95 9.67 -30.45
C ILE A 458 5.02 9.96 -29.39
N ALA A 459 6.22 10.31 -29.82
CA ALA A 459 7.28 10.78 -28.92
C ALA A 459 7.01 12.23 -28.49
N VAL A 460 7.04 12.48 -27.19
CA VAL A 460 6.72 13.77 -26.57
C VAL A 460 8.02 14.51 -26.30
N ALA A 461 8.27 15.61 -27.03
CA ALA A 461 9.50 16.37 -26.87
C ALA A 461 9.66 16.97 -25.45
N PRO A 462 10.89 17.10 -24.92
CA PRO A 462 11.17 17.87 -23.71
C PRO A 462 10.93 19.38 -23.94
N PRO A 463 10.74 20.20 -22.89
CA PRO A 463 10.71 21.65 -23.03
C PRO A 463 12.06 22.18 -23.53
N THR A 464 12.03 23.15 -24.44
CA THR A 464 13.22 23.75 -25.06
C THR A 464 13.56 25.13 -24.49
N ASP A 465 12.58 25.85 -23.95
CA ASP A 465 12.79 27.10 -23.20
C ASP A 465 12.56 26.82 -21.72
N THR A 466 13.62 26.97 -20.91
CA THR A 466 13.71 26.44 -19.54
C THR A 466 14.53 27.35 -18.62
N GLU A 467 14.36 27.19 -17.30
CA GLU A 467 15.13 27.90 -16.26
C GLU A 467 15.62 26.93 -15.18
N GLU A 468 16.79 27.17 -14.58
CA GLU A 468 17.42 26.21 -13.69
C GLU A 468 16.69 26.00 -12.35
N PHE A 469 16.72 24.77 -11.84
CA PHE A 469 16.11 24.42 -10.56
C PHE A 469 16.87 24.99 -9.35
N LEU A 470 16.15 25.63 -8.43
CA LEU A 470 16.72 26.23 -7.22
C LEU A 470 16.55 25.31 -6.00
N TYR A 471 17.56 24.49 -5.73
CA TYR A 471 17.61 23.61 -4.54
C TYR A 471 17.45 24.37 -3.22
N ALA A 472 18.10 25.54 -3.11
CA ALA A 472 17.97 26.43 -1.97
C ALA A 472 17.08 27.61 -2.33
N GLN A 473 15.77 27.46 -2.11
CA GLN A 473 14.80 28.53 -2.27
C GLN A 473 14.94 29.63 -1.19
N PRO A 474 14.39 30.85 -1.41
CA PRO A 474 14.47 31.93 -0.42
C PRO A 474 13.92 31.52 0.95
N THR A 475 14.76 31.64 1.98
CA THR A 475 14.40 31.38 3.39
C THR A 475 14.71 32.62 4.23
N TYR A 476 13.76 33.06 5.05
CA TYR A 476 13.87 34.31 5.82
C TYR A 476 12.99 34.34 7.08
N GLU A 477 13.48 35.02 8.10
CA GLU A 477 12.68 35.48 9.26
C GLU A 477 11.86 36.71 8.89
N THR A 478 10.80 37.00 9.66
CA THR A 478 9.87 38.08 9.29
C THR A 478 10.57 39.44 9.21
N SER A 479 10.27 40.19 8.14
CA SER A 479 10.87 41.50 7.87
C SER A 479 10.33 42.62 8.76
N ASN A 480 9.23 42.39 9.47
CA ASN A 480 8.55 43.36 10.32
C ASN A 480 8.12 42.73 11.66
N PRO A 481 9.07 42.30 12.51
CA PRO A 481 8.75 41.59 13.75
C PRO A 481 8.13 42.54 14.79
N VAL A 482 6.92 42.22 15.24
CA VAL A 482 6.24 42.96 16.32
C VAL A 482 6.63 42.37 17.67
N ALA A 483 7.13 43.21 18.57
CA ALA A 483 7.63 42.75 19.87
C ALA A 483 6.50 42.13 20.71
N MET A 484 6.67 40.89 21.16
CA MET A 484 5.62 40.07 21.79
C MET A 484 4.92 40.74 23.00
N GLY A 485 5.57 41.66 23.69
CA GLY A 485 5.00 42.42 24.82
C GLY A 485 4.12 43.62 24.45
N SER A 486 4.00 43.97 23.16
CA SER A 486 3.17 45.10 22.70
C SER A 486 1.67 44.77 22.61
N TRP A 487 1.33 43.49 22.53
CA TRP A 487 -0.03 42.98 22.28
C TRP A 487 -0.93 42.90 23.53
N GLY A 488 -0.61 43.66 24.59
CA GLY A 488 -1.36 43.67 25.84
C GLY A 488 -1.14 42.42 26.71
N PRO A 489 -2.12 42.03 27.55
CA PRO A 489 -2.03 40.81 28.35
C PRO A 489 -1.89 39.53 27.52
N THR A 490 -1.30 38.50 28.11
CA THR A 490 -1.09 37.20 27.48
C THR A 490 -1.52 36.06 28.40
N THR A 491 -2.10 35.00 27.83
CA THR A 491 -2.40 33.73 28.50
C THR A 491 -1.49 32.62 27.99
N VAL A 492 -1.46 31.47 28.67
CA VAL A 492 -0.62 30.31 28.33
C VAL A 492 -1.53 29.18 27.87
N ALA A 493 -1.46 28.82 26.58
CA ALA A 493 -2.35 27.82 25.95
C ALA A 493 -1.74 27.21 24.66
N PRO A 494 -2.26 26.07 24.17
CA PRO A 494 -1.88 25.49 22.88
C PRO A 494 -2.09 26.46 21.72
N ILE A 495 -1.08 26.66 20.86
CA ILE A 495 -1.15 27.62 19.75
C ILE A 495 -2.26 27.29 18.74
N GLY A 496 -2.62 26.02 18.59
CA GLY A 496 -3.72 25.55 17.75
C GLY A 496 -5.12 26.04 18.16
N TYR A 497 -5.28 26.57 19.38
CA TYR A 497 -6.54 27.17 19.80
C TYR A 497 -6.90 28.43 18.99
N VAL A 498 -5.91 29.07 18.35
CA VAL A 498 -6.11 30.29 17.54
C VAL A 498 -5.59 30.11 16.11
N VAL A 499 -4.50 29.37 15.91
CA VAL A 499 -3.88 29.09 14.60
C VAL A 499 -4.46 27.82 13.95
N HIS A 500 -4.58 27.79 12.62
CA HIS A 500 -4.74 26.56 11.82
C HIS A 500 -3.43 26.17 11.14
N ALA A 501 -3.25 24.88 10.87
CA ALA A 501 -2.09 24.37 10.15
C ALA A 501 -2.43 23.17 9.26
N ARG A 502 -1.51 22.80 8.37
CA ARG A 502 -1.51 21.55 7.60
C ARG A 502 -0.07 21.12 7.35
N SER A 503 0.20 19.81 7.26
CA SER A 503 1.53 19.25 7.03
C SER A 503 1.52 17.95 6.22
N GLY A 504 2.65 17.59 5.64
CA GLY A 504 2.81 16.40 4.80
C GLY A 504 4.26 16.03 4.52
N ASP A 505 4.44 14.91 3.85
CA ASP A 505 5.71 14.38 3.37
C ASP A 505 6.11 14.92 1.98
N LYS A 506 7.41 14.89 1.67
CA LYS A 506 7.93 14.93 0.28
C LYS A 506 9.32 14.27 0.26
N GLY A 507 9.38 12.95 0.05
CA GLY A 507 10.54 12.14 0.39
C GLY A 507 10.70 12.02 1.91
N SER A 508 11.93 12.21 2.41
CA SER A 508 12.21 12.36 3.84
C SER A 508 11.96 13.78 4.38
N ASP A 509 11.67 14.79 3.55
CA ASP A 509 11.29 16.12 4.03
C ASP A 509 9.84 16.12 4.57
N ALA A 510 9.55 17.03 5.51
CA ALA A 510 8.19 17.36 5.92
C ALA A 510 7.89 18.86 5.72
N ASN A 511 6.76 19.17 5.09
CA ASN A 511 6.22 20.53 5.00
C ASN A 511 5.26 20.80 6.17
N VAL A 512 5.20 22.04 6.67
CA VAL A 512 4.15 22.50 7.58
C VAL A 512 3.86 23.99 7.40
N GLY A 513 2.62 24.31 7.02
CA GLY A 513 2.14 25.69 6.94
C GLY A 513 1.17 26.03 8.05
N PHE A 514 1.32 27.23 8.62
CA PHE A 514 0.47 27.81 9.66
C PHE A 514 -0.24 29.05 9.11
N PHE A 515 -1.51 29.24 9.45
CA PHE A 515 -2.30 30.39 9.03
C PHE A 515 -3.32 30.84 10.08
N VAL A 516 -3.65 32.13 10.03
CA VAL A 516 -4.58 32.78 10.96
C VAL A 516 -6.05 32.63 10.54
N ARG A 517 -6.94 32.80 11.52
CA ARG A 517 -8.40 32.87 11.31
C ARG A 517 -8.85 34.31 11.08
N ASN A 518 -8.31 35.24 11.86
CA ASN A 518 -8.66 36.65 11.83
C ASN A 518 -7.49 37.47 11.28
N THR A 519 -7.77 38.54 10.54
CA THR A 519 -6.75 39.26 9.77
C THR A 519 -5.77 40.06 10.63
N ASP A 520 -6.15 40.36 11.87
CA ASP A 520 -5.38 41.06 12.91
C ASP A 520 -4.42 40.13 13.69
N GLU A 521 -4.60 38.82 13.61
CA GLU A 521 -3.69 37.83 14.20
C GLU A 521 -2.37 37.69 13.40
N TRP A 522 -2.31 38.19 12.16
CA TRP A 522 -1.22 37.91 11.20
C TRP A 522 0.16 38.39 11.66
N ASP A 523 0.26 39.63 12.13
CA ASP A 523 1.53 40.19 12.61
C ASP A 523 2.01 39.49 13.89
N TRP A 524 1.10 38.95 14.71
CA TRP A 524 1.47 38.10 15.84
C TRP A 524 2.00 36.74 15.35
N LEU A 525 1.30 36.05 14.43
CA LEU A 525 1.69 34.73 13.93
C LEU A 525 3.11 34.74 13.33
N ARG A 526 3.40 35.69 12.44
CA ARG A 526 4.71 35.75 11.76
C ARG A 526 5.86 36.23 12.66
N SER A 527 5.54 36.92 13.75
CA SER A 527 6.52 37.36 14.76
C SER A 527 6.84 36.27 15.79
N ILE A 528 5.88 35.40 16.13
CA ILE A 528 6.10 34.28 17.06
C ILE A 528 6.73 33.07 16.36
N LEU A 529 6.28 32.72 15.15
CA LEU A 529 6.82 31.57 14.41
C LEU A 529 8.07 31.95 13.62
N THR A 530 9.21 31.90 14.32
CA THR A 530 10.57 31.91 13.76
C THR A 530 11.08 30.48 13.55
N VAL A 531 12.15 30.30 12.78
CA VAL A 531 12.83 28.99 12.64
C VAL A 531 13.28 28.48 14.02
N GLN A 532 13.86 29.35 14.84
CA GLN A 532 14.32 29.01 16.19
C GLN A 532 13.16 28.57 17.11
N GLN A 533 11.99 29.18 16.96
CA GLN A 533 10.80 28.79 17.72
C GLN A 533 10.26 27.43 17.24
N VAL A 534 10.27 27.14 15.93
CA VAL A 534 9.87 25.82 15.41
C VAL A 534 10.84 24.72 15.86
N GLN A 535 12.16 24.96 15.82
CA GLN A 535 13.16 24.05 16.38
C GLN A 535 12.86 23.72 17.85
N LYS A 536 12.56 24.74 18.66
CA LYS A 536 12.17 24.58 20.07
C LYS A 536 10.83 23.85 20.26
N MET A 537 9.90 23.96 19.32
CA MET A 537 8.58 23.30 19.38
C MET A 537 8.62 21.84 18.91
N LEU A 538 9.61 21.45 18.09
CA LEU A 538 9.93 20.06 17.76
C LEU A 538 10.66 19.37 18.93
N GLY A 539 11.52 20.08 19.66
CA GLY A 539 12.19 19.54 20.83
C GLY A 539 13.12 18.38 20.46
N ASP A 540 12.91 17.21 21.07
CA ASP A 540 13.74 16.02 20.83
C ASP A 540 13.57 15.41 19.43
N ASP A 541 12.49 15.76 18.70
CA ASP A 541 12.29 15.38 17.29
C ASP A 541 13.14 16.22 16.30
N PHE A 542 13.94 17.18 16.80
CA PHE A 542 14.82 18.01 15.98
C PHE A 542 16.27 17.48 15.96
N GLU A 543 16.55 16.52 15.05
CA GLU A 543 17.90 15.93 14.88
C GLU A 543 18.95 16.87 14.22
N GLY A 544 18.65 18.17 14.07
CA GLY A 544 19.61 19.21 13.63
C GLY A 544 19.56 19.60 12.14
N SER A 545 18.71 18.96 11.34
CA SER A 545 18.57 19.22 9.90
C SER A 545 18.08 20.66 9.58
N PRO A 546 18.37 21.20 8.38
CA PRO A 546 17.93 22.54 8.00
C PRO A 546 16.40 22.71 8.00
N ILE A 547 15.94 23.89 8.42
CA ILE A 547 14.54 24.32 8.31
C ILE A 547 14.49 25.58 7.45
N MET A 548 13.71 25.54 6.38
CA MET A 548 13.45 26.70 5.53
C MET A 548 12.15 27.39 5.96
N ARG A 549 12.07 28.72 5.92
CA ARG A 549 10.89 29.51 6.31
C ARG A 549 10.57 30.57 5.26
N PHE A 550 9.30 30.71 4.88
CA PHE A 550 8.82 31.85 4.08
C PHE A 550 7.40 32.28 4.49
N GLU A 551 6.99 33.48 4.08
CA GLU A 551 5.65 34.04 4.29
C GLU A 551 4.87 34.08 2.97
N LEU A 552 3.55 33.88 3.06
CA LEU A 552 2.58 34.09 1.98
C LEU A 552 1.57 35.16 2.44
N PRO A 553 1.91 36.46 2.37
CA PRO A 553 1.18 37.51 3.09
C PRO A 553 -0.26 37.70 2.62
N ASN A 554 -0.54 37.50 1.33
CA ASN A 554 -1.87 37.65 0.73
C ASN A 554 -2.88 36.57 1.20
N ILE A 555 -2.42 35.48 1.81
CA ILE A 555 -3.26 34.47 2.50
C ILE A 555 -2.92 34.35 3.99
N GLN A 556 -2.06 35.23 4.51
CA GLN A 556 -1.66 35.34 5.92
C GLN A 556 -1.14 34.01 6.50
N ALA A 557 -0.25 33.35 5.76
CA ALA A 557 0.38 32.09 6.14
C ALA A 557 1.90 32.20 6.31
N VAL A 558 2.46 31.41 7.23
CA VAL A 558 3.89 31.16 7.41
C VAL A 558 4.15 29.68 7.11
N HIS A 559 5.06 29.38 6.20
CA HIS A 559 5.36 28.01 5.78
C HIS A 559 6.79 27.60 6.16
N PHE A 560 6.94 26.35 6.61
CA PHE A 560 8.21 25.73 6.95
C PHE A 560 8.43 24.44 6.15
N LEU A 561 9.65 24.23 5.67
CA LEU A 561 10.12 22.94 5.17
C LEU A 561 11.18 22.39 6.12
N LEU A 562 10.86 21.29 6.80
CA LEU A 562 11.74 20.52 7.67
C LEU A 562 12.50 19.51 6.79
N LYS A 563 13.78 19.75 6.53
CA LYS A 563 14.59 18.84 5.69
C LYS A 563 14.88 17.53 6.43
N ASP A 564 14.78 16.41 5.72
CA ASP A 564 15.18 15.08 6.23
C ASP A 564 14.60 14.72 7.63
N HIS A 565 13.34 15.12 7.88
CA HIS A 565 12.67 14.95 9.17
C HIS A 565 12.01 13.56 9.35
N LEU A 566 11.60 12.92 8.25
CA LEU A 566 10.83 11.67 8.26
C LEU A 566 11.72 10.42 8.21
N ASP A 567 12.86 10.45 8.92
CA ASP A 567 13.86 9.37 9.03
C ASP A 567 14.51 9.01 7.67
N ARG A 568 13.80 8.27 6.79
CA ARG A 568 14.18 8.02 5.37
C ARG A 568 12.97 8.07 4.41
N GLY A 569 11.82 8.56 4.88
CA GLY A 569 10.57 8.65 4.13
C GLY A 569 9.61 7.48 4.39
N VAL A 570 8.44 7.53 3.75
CA VAL A 570 7.26 6.69 4.03
C VAL A 570 7.52 5.16 4.01
N ALA A 571 8.43 4.67 3.18
CA ALA A 571 8.67 3.23 3.01
C ALA A 571 9.63 2.63 4.05
N SER A 572 10.44 3.45 4.73
CA SER A 572 11.55 3.02 5.60
C SER A 572 11.64 3.73 6.94
N SER A 573 10.75 4.69 7.23
CA SER A 573 10.70 5.42 8.50
C SER A 573 10.38 4.53 9.69
N SER A 574 11.11 4.74 10.79
CA SER A 574 10.93 4.05 12.05
C SER A 574 9.86 4.65 12.97
N THR A 575 9.24 5.79 12.63
CA THR A 575 8.26 6.51 13.48
C THR A 575 6.83 5.95 13.31
N TYR A 576 5.82 6.64 13.86
CA TYR A 576 4.42 6.41 13.50
C TYR A 576 3.93 7.39 12.41
N ASP A 577 4.41 8.64 12.41
CA ASP A 577 4.06 9.62 11.37
C ASP A 577 4.93 9.45 10.13
N VAL A 578 4.66 8.39 9.37
CA VAL A 578 5.37 8.07 8.13
C VAL A 578 5.01 8.98 6.95
N LEU A 579 4.09 9.95 7.16
CA LEU A 579 3.59 10.89 6.14
C LEU A 579 3.76 12.38 6.55
N GLY A 580 4.42 12.68 7.67
CA GLY A 580 4.50 14.04 8.21
C GLY A 580 3.14 14.72 8.49
N LYS A 581 2.04 13.96 8.56
CA LYS A 581 0.67 14.48 8.63
C LYS A 581 0.25 14.83 10.07
N ASN A 582 0.97 14.35 11.07
CA ASN A 582 0.77 14.70 12.49
C ASN A 582 1.58 15.93 12.91
N VAL A 583 2.68 16.26 12.21
CA VAL A 583 3.57 17.42 12.51
C VAL A 583 2.79 18.71 12.79
N ALA A 584 1.79 19.03 11.96
CA ALA A 584 0.93 20.20 12.15
C ALA A 584 0.16 20.18 13.49
N GLU A 585 -0.45 19.05 13.86
CA GLU A 585 -1.23 18.95 15.11
C GLU A 585 -0.32 18.84 16.34
N ALA A 586 0.82 18.16 16.22
CA ALA A 586 1.87 18.13 17.26
C ALA A 586 2.36 19.54 17.58
N LEU A 587 2.78 20.32 16.57
CA LEU A 587 3.20 21.71 16.76
C LEU A 587 2.05 22.62 17.20
N ARG A 588 0.80 22.37 16.79
CA ARG A 588 -0.39 23.09 17.30
C ARG A 588 -0.73 22.76 18.76
N SER A 589 -0.38 21.58 19.26
CA SER A 589 -0.57 21.20 20.67
C SER A 589 0.38 21.97 21.62
N GLN A 590 1.52 22.43 21.12
CA GLN A 590 2.56 23.08 21.92
C GLN A 590 2.06 24.36 22.59
N ILE A 591 2.36 24.46 23.89
CA ILE A 591 1.90 25.54 24.76
C ILE A 591 2.75 26.80 24.55
N GLN A 592 2.09 27.90 24.18
CA GLN A 592 2.74 29.20 23.95
C GLN A 592 2.03 30.32 24.70
N ARG A 593 2.66 31.51 24.75
CA ARG A 593 1.99 32.74 25.23
C ARG A 593 1.14 33.33 24.10
N LEU A 594 -0.18 33.20 24.23
CA LEU A 594 -1.16 33.76 23.30
C LEU A 594 -1.61 35.13 23.80
N THR A 595 -1.90 36.05 22.89
CA THR A 595 -2.30 37.43 23.21
C THR A 595 -3.81 37.53 23.43
N GLU A 596 -4.27 38.47 24.27
CA GLU A 596 -5.70 38.67 24.51
C GLU A 596 -6.49 39.20 23.30
N LEU A 597 -5.82 39.52 22.19
CA LEU A 597 -6.45 39.89 20.92
C LEU A 597 -7.11 38.69 20.22
N ALA A 598 -6.64 37.46 20.44
CA ALA A 598 -7.20 36.25 19.83
C ALA A 598 -8.50 35.76 20.52
N ARG A 599 -9.45 36.68 20.70
CA ARG A 599 -10.81 36.43 21.21
C ARG A 599 -11.69 35.93 20.06
N PRO A 600 -12.53 34.89 20.27
CA PRO A 600 -13.31 34.74 21.52
C PRO A 600 -12.77 33.72 22.54
N LEU A 601 -11.93 32.75 22.15
CA LEU A 601 -11.71 31.55 22.98
C LEU A 601 -11.04 31.81 24.35
N VAL A 602 -10.17 32.82 24.44
CA VAL A 602 -9.45 33.14 25.69
C VAL A 602 -10.40 33.46 26.86
N LEU A 603 -11.54 34.11 26.58
CA LEU A 603 -12.57 34.39 27.60
C LEU A 603 -13.30 33.12 28.06
N LEU A 604 -13.53 32.16 27.15
CA LEU A 604 -14.22 30.91 27.48
C LEU A 604 -13.35 29.98 28.34
N LEU A 605 -12.03 30.04 28.17
CA LEU A 605 -11.06 29.27 28.95
C LEU A 605 -10.77 29.90 30.33
N ALA A 606 -11.05 31.19 30.51
CA ALA A 606 -11.01 31.86 31.81
C ALA A 606 -12.21 31.47 32.70
N SER A 607 -13.31 30.99 32.12
CA SER A 607 -14.47 30.47 32.84
C SER A 607 -14.44 28.93 32.93
N LYS A 608 -13.67 28.39 33.89
CA LYS A 608 -13.92 27.04 34.39
C LYS A 608 -15.14 27.04 35.33
N PRO A 609 -15.97 25.99 35.32
CA PRO A 609 -16.80 25.68 36.48
C PRO A 609 -15.93 25.01 37.55
N ASP A 610 -15.83 25.63 38.72
CA ASP A 610 -15.46 24.92 39.94
C ASP A 610 -16.70 24.18 40.48
N ASP A 611 -16.47 23.02 41.11
CA ASP A 611 -17.44 22.16 41.81
C ASP A 611 -18.78 21.85 41.11
N ALA A 612 -18.80 20.73 40.37
CA ALA A 612 -20.02 20.05 39.93
C ALA A 612 -20.08 18.61 40.45
N GLY A 613 -20.38 18.46 41.75
CA GLY A 613 -20.78 17.17 42.34
C GLY A 613 -22.27 16.87 42.13
N ASP A 614 -22.63 15.59 42.16
CA ASP A 614 -23.97 15.03 42.35
C ASP A 614 -25.15 15.62 41.54
N GLY A 615 -25.16 15.30 40.24
CA GLY A 615 -26.34 14.75 39.56
C GLY A 615 -27.51 15.68 39.17
N VAL A 616 -28.25 15.20 38.15
CA VAL A 616 -29.73 15.20 38.00
C VAL A 616 -30.05 14.83 36.54
N ASP A 617 -30.94 13.86 36.33
CA ASP A 617 -31.54 13.61 35.02
C ASP A 617 -32.32 14.83 34.52
N HIS A 618 -32.31 15.11 33.21
CA HIS A 618 -33.57 15.13 32.46
C HIS A 618 -33.40 15.20 30.93
N VAL A 619 -34.19 14.34 30.30
CA VAL A 619 -34.57 14.30 28.88
C VAL A 619 -34.86 15.69 28.27
N PHE A 620 -34.38 15.92 27.05
CA PHE A 620 -34.99 16.88 26.12
C PHE A 620 -35.28 16.25 24.76
N GLN A 621 -36.56 16.20 24.39
CA GLN A 621 -36.99 16.11 22.99
C GLN A 621 -37.24 17.52 22.44
N PRO A 622 -37.03 17.76 21.14
CA PRO A 622 -37.29 19.06 20.53
C PRO A 622 -38.75 19.22 20.10
N SER A 623 -39.25 20.46 20.08
CA SER A 623 -40.34 20.89 19.22
C SER A 623 -40.23 22.39 18.88
N PRO A 624 -40.75 22.86 17.74
CA PRO A 624 -40.18 24.03 17.06
C PRO A 624 -41.16 25.20 16.83
N ALA A 625 -40.57 26.32 16.38
CA ALA A 625 -41.21 27.47 15.74
C ALA A 625 -42.17 28.32 16.60
N GLY A 626 -42.08 29.66 16.46
CA GLY A 626 -42.82 30.59 17.31
C GLY A 626 -42.48 32.07 17.10
N ASP A 627 -42.36 32.47 15.83
CA ASP A 627 -42.55 33.83 15.31
C ASP A 627 -42.30 35.09 16.19
N SER A 628 -41.32 35.88 15.73
CA SER A 628 -41.52 37.26 15.23
C SER A 628 -41.03 38.49 16.02
N LEU A 629 -40.73 39.51 15.21
CA LEU A 629 -40.75 40.96 15.46
C LEU A 629 -39.70 41.61 16.40
N THR A 630 -38.90 42.49 15.76
CA THR A 630 -38.41 43.80 16.24
C THR A 630 -37.69 43.88 17.60
N GLY A 631 -36.45 44.32 17.73
CA GLY A 631 -35.55 45.01 16.76
C GLY A 631 -35.32 46.48 17.14
N ASN A 632 -34.11 46.99 16.86
CA ASN A 632 -33.57 48.28 17.31
C ASN A 632 -33.41 48.43 18.84
N ALA A 633 -32.41 49.15 19.36
CA ALA A 633 -31.12 49.56 18.80
C ALA A 633 -30.19 50.04 19.93
N SER A 634 -28.87 49.91 19.70
CA SER A 634 -27.82 50.87 20.05
C SER A 634 -27.73 51.54 21.43
N ALA A 635 -26.50 51.57 21.96
CA ALA A 635 -25.88 52.74 22.61
C ALA A 635 -26.38 53.12 24.04
N THR A 636 -25.59 53.70 24.95
CA THR A 636 -24.15 54.06 24.95
C THR A 636 -23.66 54.30 26.40
N HIS A 637 -22.34 54.40 26.59
CA HIS A 637 -21.60 55.17 27.62
C HIS A 637 -22.12 55.17 29.09
N ALA A 638 -21.45 54.54 30.07
CA ALA A 638 -20.12 54.83 30.66
C ALA A 638 -20.15 55.85 31.84
N VAL A 639 -18.96 56.18 32.39
CA VAL A 639 -18.66 57.29 33.35
C VAL A 639 -18.62 56.95 34.87
N THR A 640 -17.43 56.47 35.31
CA THR A 640 -16.62 56.88 36.50
C THR A 640 -17.02 56.66 37.98
N ASN A 641 -16.09 55.99 38.69
CA ASN A 641 -15.33 56.40 39.91
C ASN A 641 -15.98 56.62 41.31
N GLY A 642 -15.40 55.94 42.32
CA GLY A 642 -15.33 56.30 43.77
C GLY A 642 -15.02 55.04 44.62
N LEU A 643 -13.93 54.88 45.42
CA LEU A 643 -13.41 55.65 46.58
C LEU A 643 -14.41 55.64 47.76
N VAL A 644 -14.12 55.36 49.06
CA VAL A 644 -12.93 55.37 49.96
C VAL A 644 -13.19 54.35 51.12
N ASP A 645 -12.30 53.62 51.82
CA ASP A 645 -10.92 53.09 51.62
C ASP A 645 -10.54 52.16 52.83
N ALA A 646 -9.51 51.30 52.70
CA ALA A 646 -8.67 50.66 53.76
C ALA A 646 -9.32 49.72 54.82
N THR A 647 -8.61 48.89 55.62
CA THR A 647 -7.16 48.78 55.96
C THR A 647 -6.67 47.32 56.12
N ASN A 648 -5.47 46.97 55.61
CA ASN A 648 -4.32 46.61 56.49
C ASN A 648 -2.99 46.35 55.76
N ALA A 649 -1.91 46.59 56.51
CA ALA A 649 -0.50 46.73 56.14
C ALA A 649 0.17 45.71 55.19
N TRP A 650 0.98 46.29 54.30
CA TRP A 650 2.15 45.75 53.58
C TRP A 650 3.36 45.49 54.54
N PRO A 651 4.50 44.83 54.18
CA PRO A 651 5.24 45.08 52.93
C PRO A 651 6.11 43.96 52.28
N SER A 652 6.61 44.32 51.09
CA SER A 652 7.85 43.85 50.45
C SER A 652 8.68 45.10 50.03
N PRO A 653 9.87 45.04 49.38
CA PRO A 653 10.84 43.96 49.16
C PRO A 653 12.33 44.40 49.41
N SER A 654 13.31 43.62 48.91
CA SER A 654 14.52 44.08 48.15
C SER A 654 15.95 44.22 48.77
N THR A 655 16.93 43.72 47.97
CA THR A 655 18.33 44.17 47.68
C THR A 655 19.53 44.10 48.66
N GLN A 656 20.71 43.76 48.07
CA GLN A 656 22.11 44.14 48.41
C GLN A 656 22.77 43.53 49.69
N SER A 657 24.10 43.30 49.80
CA SER A 657 25.23 43.24 48.81
C SER A 657 26.57 42.73 49.44
N ASN A 658 27.56 42.40 48.57
CA ASN A 658 29.04 42.50 48.75
C ASN A 658 29.88 41.46 49.55
N ILE A 659 31.20 41.51 49.26
CA ILE A 659 32.39 40.84 49.89
C ILE A 659 32.57 39.33 49.55
N GLN A 660 33.77 38.74 49.35
CA GLN A 660 35.03 39.01 48.60
C GLN A 660 36.10 37.97 49.06
N ASN A 661 36.75 37.31 48.08
CA ASN A 661 38.14 36.78 48.05
C ASN A 661 38.73 35.83 49.14
N ALA A 662 39.03 34.58 48.74
CA ALA A 662 40.26 33.76 48.99
C ALA A 662 39.98 32.33 48.43
N GLU A 663 40.70 31.68 47.49
CA GLU A 663 42.14 31.38 47.27
C GLU A 663 42.74 30.16 48.03
N LYS A 664 42.84 29.03 47.28
CA LYS A 664 44.00 28.11 47.09
C LYS A 664 44.53 27.11 48.17
N GLU A 665 44.58 25.84 47.72
CA GLU A 665 45.75 24.90 47.68
C GLU A 665 46.17 23.96 48.86
N ILE A 666 47.00 22.96 48.47
CA ILE A 666 47.75 21.93 49.25
C ILE A 666 46.91 20.69 49.69
N GLU A 667 47.07 19.43 49.22
CA GLU A 667 48.22 18.52 48.88
C GLU A 667 48.82 17.79 50.12
N GLY A 668 49.20 16.50 50.17
CA GLY A 668 49.21 15.36 49.22
C GLY A 668 48.91 14.02 49.96
N THR A 669 49.17 12.79 49.46
CA THR A 669 50.49 12.20 49.11
C THR A 669 50.39 10.98 48.15
N ARG A 670 51.54 10.51 47.60
CA ARG A 670 51.72 9.28 46.78
C ARG A 670 52.59 8.22 47.51
N PRO A 671 52.72 6.99 46.97
CA PRO A 671 53.94 6.66 46.19
C PRO A 671 53.74 5.81 44.90
N HIS A 672 54.81 5.75 44.09
CA HIS A 672 55.05 4.96 42.85
C HIS A 672 56.06 3.81 43.15
N PRO A 673 56.70 3.01 42.22
CA PRO A 673 56.93 3.11 40.75
C PRO A 673 56.57 1.79 39.97
N SER A 674 57.04 1.37 38.77
CA SER A 674 58.21 1.70 37.90
C SER A 674 58.00 1.29 36.40
N GLN A 675 58.35 2.15 35.41
CA GLN A 675 59.49 2.06 34.43
C GLN A 675 59.40 0.98 33.31
N CYS A 676 59.88 1.13 32.06
CA CYS A 676 60.59 2.20 31.29
C CYS A 676 60.21 2.09 29.77
N SER A 677 60.86 2.44 28.63
CA SER A 677 62.08 3.14 28.10
C SER A 677 62.04 3.03 26.53
N SER A 678 62.76 3.72 25.61
CA SER A 678 63.45 5.04 25.47
C SER A 678 64.10 5.15 24.04
N GLN A 679 64.77 6.27 23.66
CA GLN A 679 65.64 6.51 22.46
C GLN A 679 64.99 6.80 21.07
N TYR A 680 65.55 7.56 20.09
CA TYR A 680 66.49 8.74 20.05
C TYR A 680 66.43 9.49 18.65
N ASN A 681 67.05 10.68 18.55
CA ASN A 681 66.99 11.76 17.50
C ASN A 681 67.38 11.53 16.00
N ALA A 682 66.81 12.35 15.07
CA ALA A 682 67.44 13.14 13.96
C ALA A 682 66.34 13.94 13.16
N ILE A 683 66.36 15.26 12.90
CA ILE A 683 67.17 16.14 11.98
C ILE A 683 66.88 15.82 10.47
N THR A 684 66.37 16.68 9.56
CA THR A 684 66.53 18.16 9.33
C THR A 684 65.29 18.85 8.65
N THR A 685 65.25 20.20 8.66
CA THR A 685 64.32 21.18 8.01
C THR A 685 64.73 21.57 6.56
N PRO A 686 64.13 22.56 5.80
CA PRO A 686 63.09 23.60 6.06
C PRO A 686 61.91 23.62 5.01
N THR A 687 60.93 24.55 4.89
CA THR A 687 60.87 26.04 5.05
C THR A 687 59.45 26.61 5.36
N SER A 688 59.42 27.77 6.06
CA SER A 688 58.38 28.86 6.09
C SER A 688 56.88 28.55 6.29
N ASN A 689 56.18 29.05 7.33
CA ASN A 689 55.85 30.44 7.76
C ASN A 689 54.68 31.10 6.99
N VAL A 690 53.73 31.86 7.56
CA VAL A 690 53.27 32.06 8.98
C VAL A 690 51.98 32.93 8.97
N VAL A 691 51.09 32.86 10.00
CA VAL A 691 50.00 33.85 10.34
C VAL A 691 48.88 34.07 9.28
N ARG A 692 47.59 34.37 9.54
CA ARG A 692 46.61 34.31 10.66
C ARG A 692 45.35 35.09 10.16
N GLU A 693 44.15 34.70 10.59
CA GLU A 693 42.94 35.55 10.79
C GLU A 693 42.25 36.40 9.67
N HIS A 694 40.91 36.28 9.66
CA HIS A 694 39.87 37.31 9.46
C HIS A 694 39.37 37.80 8.06
N GLN A 695 38.08 37.46 7.84
CA GLN A 695 36.92 38.32 7.48
C GLN A 695 36.70 38.94 6.07
N GLN A 696 35.48 38.64 5.59
CA GLN A 696 34.45 39.53 5.00
C GLN A 696 34.60 40.15 3.61
N GLN A 697 33.50 40.00 2.85
CA GLN A 697 32.98 40.86 1.76
C GLN A 697 33.87 40.96 0.49
N GLY A 698 33.33 41.05 -0.73
CA GLY A 698 31.92 41.06 -1.18
C GLY A 698 31.84 41.78 -2.54
N TRP A 699 30.64 41.82 -3.17
CA TRP A 699 30.32 42.67 -4.35
C TRP A 699 31.06 42.32 -5.68
N PHE A 700 30.63 42.73 -6.89
CA PHE A 700 29.28 42.89 -7.47
C PHE A 700 29.42 43.12 -9.01
N GLY A 701 28.45 42.69 -9.82
CA GLY A 701 28.00 43.47 -11.00
C GLY A 701 28.54 43.16 -12.42
N ALA A 702 27.63 43.34 -13.40
CA ALA A 702 27.76 43.46 -14.88
C ALA A 702 28.44 42.29 -15.65
N ARG A 703 27.80 41.62 -16.64
CA ARG A 703 27.03 42.04 -17.85
C ARG A 703 27.84 42.78 -18.92
N ASN A 704 28.05 42.10 -20.05
CA ASN A 704 27.79 42.49 -21.46
C ASN A 704 28.38 41.39 -22.36
N ASN A 705 27.59 40.68 -23.18
CA ASN A 705 26.98 41.04 -24.47
C ASN A 705 27.90 40.85 -25.69
N ASP A 706 27.42 39.98 -26.60
CA ASP A 706 27.56 39.97 -28.06
C ASP A 706 28.95 40.02 -28.74
N HIS A 707 29.28 39.00 -29.55
CA HIS A 707 29.13 39.15 -31.02
C HIS A 707 29.30 37.83 -31.82
N GLU A 708 29.03 37.95 -33.12
CA GLU A 708 28.60 36.91 -34.06
C GLU A 708 29.71 36.21 -34.89
N ARG A 709 29.41 34.95 -35.28
CA ARG A 709 29.57 34.33 -36.64
C ARG A 709 30.93 33.93 -37.25
N HIS A 710 30.86 32.71 -37.84
CA HIS A 710 31.48 32.20 -39.08
C HIS A 710 33.03 32.22 -39.28
N ALA A 711 33.60 31.02 -39.46
CA ALA A 711 34.16 30.56 -40.75
C ALA A 711 34.46 29.04 -40.76
N THR A 712 34.64 28.45 -41.94
CA THR A 712 34.89 27.01 -42.20
C THR A 712 36.35 26.71 -42.54
N GLY A 713 36.85 25.49 -42.22
CA GLY A 713 38.11 24.98 -42.80
C GLY A 713 38.43 23.52 -42.43
N ASN A 714 38.57 22.65 -43.44
CA ASN A 714 39.05 21.26 -43.31
C ASN A 714 40.59 21.18 -43.45
N ILE A 715 41.20 20.06 -43.03
CA ILE A 715 42.03 19.19 -43.92
C ILE A 715 42.49 17.88 -43.24
N ALA A 716 42.39 16.80 -44.02
CA ALA A 716 42.86 15.40 -43.95
C ALA A 716 43.92 14.92 -42.93
N GLN A 717 43.87 13.61 -42.60
CA GLN A 717 44.77 12.61 -43.21
C GLN A 717 44.29 11.14 -43.04
N ASP A 718 44.63 10.29 -44.01
CA ASP A 718 44.19 8.90 -44.16
C ASP A 718 45.23 7.85 -43.71
N VAL A 719 44.75 6.66 -43.32
CA VAL A 719 45.41 5.36 -43.60
C VAL A 719 44.30 4.34 -43.94
N ASP A 720 44.57 3.45 -44.89
CA ASP A 720 43.59 2.63 -45.65
C ASP A 720 43.83 1.10 -45.50
N MET A 721 43.08 0.29 -46.26
CA MET A 721 43.04 -1.19 -46.36
C MET A 721 42.15 -1.86 -45.30
N GLY A 722 41.14 -2.68 -45.60
CA GLY A 722 40.69 -3.35 -46.85
C GLY A 722 40.22 -4.78 -46.48
N VAL A 723 39.25 -5.45 -47.11
CA VAL A 723 38.65 -5.36 -48.46
C VAL A 723 37.19 -5.89 -48.44
N GLU A 724 36.31 -5.25 -49.22
CA GLU A 724 35.13 -5.67 -50.03
C GLU A 724 34.43 -7.05 -49.81
N HIS A 725 33.15 -7.29 -50.16
CA HIS A 725 32.31 -6.79 -51.28
C HIS A 725 30.80 -6.71 -50.97
N GLN A 726 30.15 -5.65 -51.49
CA GLN A 726 28.94 -5.58 -52.36
C GLN A 726 27.84 -6.68 -52.31
N ALA A 727 26.54 -6.46 -52.61
CA ALA A 727 25.65 -5.29 -52.81
C ALA A 727 24.18 -5.87 -52.83
N ALA A 728 23.10 -5.50 -53.54
CA ALA A 728 22.64 -4.47 -54.52
C ALA A 728 21.09 -4.64 -54.67
N ALA A 729 20.25 -3.72 -55.20
CA ALA A 729 20.28 -2.25 -55.29
C ALA A 729 18.90 -1.68 -55.74
N GLN A 730 18.36 -0.71 -55.00
CA GLN A 730 17.76 0.58 -55.45
C GLN A 730 16.73 0.71 -56.62
N ALA A 731 15.79 1.65 -56.42
CA ALA A 731 15.03 2.46 -57.42
C ALA A 731 13.74 1.91 -58.11
N GLY A 732 12.74 2.81 -58.21
CA GLY A 732 11.47 2.66 -58.97
C GLY A 732 10.45 3.74 -58.56
N ALA A 733 9.84 4.48 -59.51
CA ALA A 733 8.93 5.60 -59.23
C ALA A 733 7.96 5.91 -60.39
N TYR A 734 7.00 6.82 -60.17
CA TYR A 734 6.00 7.40 -61.11
C TYR A 734 4.75 6.51 -61.40
N PRO A 735 3.57 7.10 -61.77
CA PRO A 735 2.37 6.93 -60.92
C PRO A 735 1.04 6.71 -61.70
N GLU A 736 -0.08 7.15 -61.08
CA GLU A 736 -1.36 7.63 -61.65
C GLU A 736 -2.61 6.71 -61.70
N SER A 737 -3.77 7.37 -61.54
CA SER A 737 -5.16 6.99 -61.86
C SER A 737 -6.01 6.09 -60.92
N MET A 738 -7.12 6.72 -60.49
CA MET A 738 -8.42 6.15 -60.03
C MET A 738 -9.42 6.17 -61.23
N PRO A 739 -10.74 5.84 -61.14
CA PRO A 739 -11.57 5.30 -60.03
C PRO A 739 -12.53 4.15 -60.47
N GLN A 740 -13.59 3.90 -59.67
CA GLN A 740 -14.89 3.22 -59.98
C GLN A 740 -14.95 1.67 -59.94
N SER A 741 -16.09 1.00 -59.66
CA SER A 741 -17.26 1.32 -58.79
C SER A 741 -18.24 0.11 -58.71
N ALA A 742 -18.96 -0.05 -57.59
CA ALA A 742 -20.02 -1.06 -57.36
C ALA A 742 -19.56 -2.55 -57.37
N GLY A 743 -20.27 -3.52 -56.78
CA GLY A 743 -21.47 -3.48 -55.92
C GLY A 743 -22.05 -4.88 -55.65
N PHE A 744 -23.15 -4.95 -54.88
CA PHE A 744 -24.01 -6.14 -54.60
C PHE A 744 -23.48 -7.29 -53.71
N SER A 745 -24.06 -7.36 -52.50
CA SER A 745 -24.57 -8.60 -51.85
C SER A 745 -25.95 -8.98 -52.50
N PRO A 746 -26.70 -10.09 -52.19
CA PRO A 746 -26.75 -10.81 -50.89
C PRO A 746 -27.10 -12.34 -50.85
N SER A 747 -27.04 -12.91 -49.63
CA SER A 747 -27.94 -13.93 -49.00
C SER A 747 -28.34 -15.28 -49.64
N GLY A 748 -28.37 -16.34 -48.80
CA GLY A 748 -28.95 -17.69 -49.07
C GLY A 748 -27.93 -18.80 -48.76
N ASN A 749 -27.95 -19.61 -47.69
CA ASN A 749 -28.97 -20.25 -46.82
C ASN A 749 -29.42 -21.67 -47.30
N ASP A 750 -29.65 -22.57 -46.33
CA ASP A 750 -30.32 -23.90 -46.38
C ASP A 750 -29.60 -25.18 -46.91
N HIS A 751 -28.90 -25.84 -45.98
CA HIS A 751 -29.18 -27.20 -45.41
C HIS A 751 -29.59 -28.45 -46.25
N LEU A 752 -28.87 -29.56 -45.96
CA LEU A 752 -29.29 -31.00 -45.92
C LEU A 752 -29.58 -31.74 -47.25
N ALA A 753 -29.51 -33.09 -47.37
CA ALA A 753 -28.66 -34.14 -46.75
C ALA A 753 -28.93 -35.54 -47.43
N GLN A 754 -28.02 -36.51 -47.26
CA GLN A 754 -28.19 -37.98 -47.51
C GLN A 754 -28.47 -38.44 -48.97
N ASP A 755 -28.28 -39.70 -49.38
CA ASP A 755 -27.34 -40.80 -49.05
C ASP A 755 -27.42 -41.88 -50.17
N ASP A 756 -26.35 -42.62 -50.48
CA ASP A 756 -26.38 -44.10 -50.50
C ASP A 756 -25.03 -44.81 -50.83
N ARG A 757 -24.60 -45.64 -49.88
CA ARG A 757 -23.98 -46.99 -49.98
C ARG A 757 -23.08 -47.40 -51.18
N SER A 758 -21.91 -47.95 -50.85
CA SER A 758 -21.63 -49.40 -51.04
C SER A 758 -20.40 -49.90 -50.24
N PHE A 759 -20.33 -51.20 -49.98
CA PHE A 759 -19.28 -51.90 -49.21
C PHE A 759 -18.38 -52.74 -50.14
N THR A 760 -17.08 -52.88 -49.82
CA THR A 760 -16.40 -54.15 -49.45
C THR A 760 -14.86 -53.99 -49.40
N SER A 761 -14.15 -54.96 -48.80
CA SER A 761 -12.72 -54.91 -48.48
C SER A 761 -12.02 -56.26 -48.70
N THR A 762 -10.71 -56.29 -49.01
CA THR A 762 -9.83 -57.46 -48.69
C THR A 762 -8.32 -57.18 -48.78
N THR A 763 -7.60 -57.32 -47.65
CA THR A 763 -6.29 -58.03 -47.44
C THR A 763 -5.02 -57.71 -48.31
N ARG A 764 -3.77 -57.95 -47.90
CA ARG A 764 -3.17 -58.74 -46.78
C ARG A 764 -1.74 -58.27 -46.40
N GLN A 765 -1.26 -58.73 -45.24
CA GLN A 765 0.11 -58.65 -44.66
C GLN A 765 1.06 -59.76 -45.24
N PRO A 766 2.37 -59.96 -44.86
CA PRO A 766 2.88 -60.05 -43.46
C PRO A 766 4.41 -59.79 -43.13
N GLN A 767 4.77 -59.93 -41.83
CA GLN A 767 6.08 -60.28 -41.18
C GLN A 767 7.29 -59.28 -41.21
N GLU A 768 8.06 -59.00 -40.12
CA GLU A 768 8.80 -59.79 -39.07
C GLU A 768 10.16 -60.35 -39.55
N ASP A 769 11.23 -60.55 -38.76
CA ASP A 769 11.72 -60.09 -37.41
C ASP A 769 13.25 -60.42 -37.39
N THR A 770 14.09 -59.85 -36.52
CA THR A 770 15.44 -60.43 -36.24
C THR A 770 16.05 -59.98 -34.90
N ARG A 771 16.76 -60.90 -34.22
CA ARG A 771 17.30 -60.75 -32.85
C ARG A 771 18.67 -61.42 -32.67
N TYR A 772 19.26 -61.15 -31.48
CA TYR A 772 20.29 -61.91 -30.74
C TYR A 772 21.79 -61.63 -30.96
N GLY A 773 22.49 -61.54 -29.81
CA GLY A 773 23.94 -61.53 -29.58
C GLY A 773 24.19 -61.64 -28.07
N VAL A 774 25.25 -62.31 -27.62
CA VAL A 774 25.39 -62.81 -26.22
C VAL A 774 26.81 -62.60 -25.66
N GLN A 775 26.88 -62.04 -24.44
CA GLN A 775 27.80 -62.26 -23.30
C GLN A 775 29.32 -62.60 -23.51
N THR A 776 30.18 -62.08 -22.60
CA THR A 776 31.61 -62.44 -22.33
C THR A 776 32.68 -62.04 -23.36
N THR A 777 33.95 -61.75 -23.05
CA THR A 777 34.70 -61.32 -21.83
C THR A 777 36.06 -60.70 -22.26
N ASP A 778 36.77 -60.02 -21.33
CA ASP A 778 38.21 -59.61 -21.39
C ASP A 778 38.58 -58.56 -22.48
N GLY A 779 39.54 -57.63 -22.33
CA GLY A 779 40.57 -57.34 -21.33
C GLY A 779 41.89 -56.93 -22.05
N PRO A 780 42.95 -56.37 -21.41
CA PRO A 780 43.05 -55.70 -20.11
C PRO A 780 43.74 -54.31 -20.17
N HIS A 781 43.69 -53.51 -19.09
CA HIS A 781 44.84 -52.66 -18.68
C HIS A 781 44.80 -52.35 -17.17
N ASN A 782 45.90 -52.69 -16.50
CA ASN A 782 46.25 -52.53 -15.07
C ASN A 782 47.80 -52.77 -15.00
N PRO A 783 48.52 -52.88 -13.86
CA PRO A 783 48.13 -52.79 -12.44
C PRO A 783 49.08 -51.97 -11.52
N HIS A 784 48.92 -52.15 -10.20
CA HIS A 784 49.91 -51.97 -9.10
C HIS A 784 50.06 -50.56 -8.47
N ILE A 785 50.41 -50.39 -7.16
CA ILE A 785 50.75 -51.31 -6.04
C ILE A 785 50.29 -50.64 -4.71
N THR A 786 49.51 -51.29 -3.82
CA THR A 786 49.89 -52.11 -2.63
C THR A 786 50.39 -51.35 -1.37
N TYR A 787 49.85 -51.74 -0.20
CA TYR A 787 50.09 -51.30 1.19
C TYR A 787 51.56 -51.10 1.66
N TYR A 788 51.79 -50.25 2.68
CA TYR A 788 52.13 -50.67 4.07
C TYR A 788 52.14 -49.53 5.13
N THR A 789 52.31 -49.91 6.41
CA THR A 789 52.37 -49.15 7.70
C THR A 789 53.30 -47.92 7.76
N GLY A 790 53.23 -47.00 8.75
CA GLY A 790 52.42 -46.90 9.98
C GLY A 790 53.23 -46.47 11.23
N LEU A 791 52.59 -46.33 12.41
CA LEU A 791 53.18 -45.99 13.73
C LEU A 791 53.77 -44.55 13.84
N ASN A 792 54.02 -43.95 15.01
CA ASN A 792 53.91 -44.29 16.45
C ASN A 792 53.79 -42.94 17.23
N ASN A 793 53.46 -42.76 18.52
CA ASN A 793 52.94 -43.53 19.68
C ASN A 793 52.36 -42.43 20.64
N GLY A 794 51.63 -42.60 21.74
CA GLY A 794 51.05 -43.71 22.54
C GLY A 794 50.19 -43.03 23.64
N GLN A 795 49.62 -43.64 24.68
CA GLN A 795 49.44 -44.98 25.24
C GLN A 795 48.60 -44.74 26.55
N PRO A 796 47.88 -45.73 27.13
CA PRO A 796 46.76 -45.44 28.05
C PRO A 796 47.00 -45.83 29.51
N ILE A 797 46.14 -45.35 30.42
CA ILE A 797 45.93 -45.90 31.77
C ILE A 797 44.41 -46.00 32.03
N ALA A 798 43.99 -46.98 32.83
CA ALA A 798 42.60 -47.33 33.11
C ALA A 798 42.15 -46.96 34.55
N ASN A 799 41.03 -47.56 34.96
CA ASN A 799 40.58 -47.82 36.35
C ASN A 799 39.79 -46.74 37.12
N ARG A 800 38.71 -47.25 37.77
CA ARG A 800 38.17 -46.89 39.10
C ARG A 800 37.44 -45.55 39.26
N ASP A 801 36.48 -45.40 40.17
CA ASP A 801 35.67 -46.34 40.99
C ASP A 801 34.23 -45.71 41.06
N ALA A 802 33.13 -46.38 41.44
CA ALA A 802 32.76 -46.75 42.81
C ALA A 802 33.02 -45.63 43.87
N GLU A 803 32.16 -45.36 44.85
CA GLU A 803 30.82 -45.84 45.19
C GLU A 803 30.26 -44.90 46.29
N CYS A 804 28.96 -44.96 46.59
CA CYS A 804 28.39 -44.45 47.86
C CYS A 804 28.53 -42.92 48.16
N THR A 805 27.79 -42.33 49.11
CA THR A 805 26.68 -42.84 49.93
C THR A 805 25.60 -41.77 50.13
N SER A 806 24.38 -42.26 50.33
CA SER A 806 23.28 -41.62 51.07
C SER A 806 23.74 -40.96 52.40
N SER A 807 22.97 -40.10 53.06
CA SER A 807 21.69 -40.48 53.69
C SER A 807 20.92 -39.30 54.30
N ASN A 808 19.68 -39.61 54.70
CA ASN A 808 18.80 -38.94 55.67
C ASN A 808 17.74 -37.98 55.07
N ILE A 809 16.46 -38.05 55.47
CA ILE A 809 15.80 -38.87 56.52
C ILE A 809 14.40 -39.32 56.09
N ILE A 810 13.91 -40.43 56.66
CA ILE A 810 12.56 -40.99 56.45
C ILE A 810 11.77 -40.87 57.77
N LEU A 811 10.42 -40.91 57.68
CA LEU A 811 9.41 -41.31 58.68
C LEU A 811 8.45 -40.18 59.11
N VAL A 812 7.16 -40.44 59.40
CA VAL A 812 6.20 -41.42 58.85
C VAL A 812 4.79 -41.02 59.31
N HIS A 813 3.73 -41.25 58.51
CA HIS A 813 2.58 -42.04 58.99
C HIS A 813 1.62 -42.49 57.88
N THR A 814 1.05 -43.67 58.12
CA THR A 814 0.15 -44.44 57.27
C THR A 814 -1.32 -44.05 57.41
N SER A 815 -2.08 -44.09 56.31
CA SER A 815 -3.17 -45.08 56.15
C SER A 815 -3.83 -45.03 54.76
N SER A 816 -4.05 -46.20 54.17
CA SER A 816 -4.92 -46.45 53.01
C SER A 816 -6.00 -47.47 53.44
N PRO A 817 -7.10 -47.70 52.68
CA PRO A 817 -7.03 -48.75 51.65
C PRO A 817 -7.96 -48.60 50.41
N HIS A 818 -7.49 -49.11 49.26
CA HIS A 818 -8.19 -49.96 48.25
C HIS A 818 -9.60 -49.57 47.69
N GLN A 819 -9.99 -49.92 46.45
CA GLN A 819 -9.64 -51.10 45.64
C GLN A 819 -9.13 -50.76 44.22
N SER A 820 -8.92 -51.80 43.40
CA SER A 820 -8.03 -51.81 42.23
C SER A 820 -8.46 -52.84 41.16
N ILE A 821 -7.71 -52.86 40.04
CA ILE A 821 -7.59 -53.91 38.99
C ILE A 821 -8.18 -53.53 37.60
N SER A 822 -7.32 -53.68 36.60
CA SER A 822 -7.57 -53.73 35.15
C SER A 822 -6.92 -55.01 34.59
N PRO A 823 -6.97 -55.33 33.28
CA PRO A 823 -7.95 -55.04 32.23
C PRO A 823 -8.46 -56.36 31.57
N ALA A 824 -9.25 -56.27 30.50
CA ALA A 824 -9.53 -57.39 29.59
C ALA A 824 -9.57 -56.93 28.11
N TYR A 825 -9.38 -57.87 27.18
CA TYR A 825 -9.17 -57.64 25.74
C TYR A 825 -10.35 -58.21 24.92
N ARG A 826 -10.46 -57.79 23.64
CA ARG A 826 -11.31 -58.36 22.57
C ARG A 826 -12.82 -58.11 22.68
N ASP A 827 -13.60 -58.13 21.60
CA ASP A 827 -13.32 -58.33 20.14
C ASP A 827 -13.91 -57.16 19.31
N ALA A 828 -13.70 -57.16 18.00
CA ALA A 828 -14.23 -56.13 17.08
C ALA A 828 -15.45 -56.62 16.28
N GLU A 829 -16.46 -55.76 16.11
CA GLU A 829 -17.33 -55.72 14.93
C GLU A 829 -18.06 -54.37 14.80
N SER A 830 -18.61 -54.09 13.62
CA SER A 830 -19.08 -52.78 13.12
C SER A 830 -20.18 -52.04 13.90
N VAL A 831 -20.24 -50.70 13.79
CA VAL A 831 -21.37 -49.95 13.19
C VAL A 831 -21.01 -48.46 12.93
N ALA A 832 -21.79 -47.84 12.04
CA ALA A 832 -21.62 -46.58 11.29
C ALA A 832 -21.44 -45.24 12.04
N ASP A 833 -21.21 -44.20 11.23
CA ASP A 833 -21.14 -42.77 11.57
C ASP A 833 -22.33 -42.26 12.42
N ASP A 834 -22.02 -41.52 13.49
CA ASP A 834 -22.91 -40.49 14.06
C ASP A 834 -22.11 -39.55 14.97
N TYR A 835 -21.81 -38.32 14.53
CA TYR A 835 -21.01 -37.37 15.32
C TYR A 835 -21.25 -35.88 14.99
N LEU A 836 -22.48 -35.38 15.17
CA LEU A 836 -22.74 -33.92 15.22
C LEU A 836 -23.98 -33.49 16.03
N ASP A 837 -25.00 -34.34 16.20
CA ASP A 837 -26.27 -33.98 16.87
C ASP A 837 -26.19 -33.80 18.41
N GLY A 838 -25.00 -33.87 19.00
CA GLY A 838 -24.80 -33.98 20.45
C GLY A 838 -24.80 -32.67 21.25
N VAL A 839 -24.70 -31.48 20.63
CA VAL A 839 -24.50 -30.21 21.35
C VAL A 839 -25.30 -29.05 20.73
N MET A 840 -26.44 -28.71 21.35
CA MET A 840 -27.04 -27.36 21.53
C MET A 840 -28.56 -27.43 21.83
N THR A 841 -28.95 -27.93 23.00
CA THR A 841 -30.31 -27.74 23.54
C THR A 841 -30.27 -27.45 25.04
N ASN A 842 -30.87 -26.32 25.47
CA ASN A 842 -31.52 -26.03 26.77
C ASN A 842 -31.50 -24.54 27.15
N ILE A 843 -32.47 -23.75 26.67
CA ILE A 843 -32.94 -22.50 27.33
C ILE A 843 -34.49 -22.44 27.20
N PRO A 844 -35.26 -22.20 28.27
CA PRO A 844 -36.73 -22.20 28.23
C PRO A 844 -37.37 -20.85 27.82
N PRO A 845 -38.62 -20.82 27.31
CA PRO A 845 -39.25 -19.63 26.72
C PRO A 845 -40.14 -18.81 27.67
N SER A 846 -40.39 -17.53 27.34
CA SER A 846 -41.37 -16.68 28.04
C SER A 846 -42.26 -15.81 27.12
N LYS A 847 -43.48 -16.34 26.86
CA LYS A 847 -44.79 -15.66 26.63
C LYS A 847 -44.91 -14.48 25.64
N ASN A 848 -45.77 -14.69 24.63
CA ASN A 848 -46.37 -13.65 23.78
C ASN A 848 -47.52 -12.89 24.46
N HIS A 849 -47.85 -11.70 23.94
CA HIS A 849 -49.20 -11.10 23.91
C HIS A 849 -49.50 -10.60 22.49
N ALA A 850 -50.78 -10.36 22.13
CA ALA A 850 -51.21 -10.42 20.71
C ALA A 850 -52.26 -9.38 20.26
N SER A 851 -52.16 -9.00 18.97
CA SER A 851 -53.26 -8.70 17.99
C SER A 851 -54.18 -7.47 18.25
N PRO A 852 -54.70 -6.76 17.21
CA PRO A 852 -55.55 -7.28 16.12
C PRO A 852 -55.27 -6.72 14.68
N GLN A 853 -56.21 -6.89 13.73
CA GLN A 853 -56.01 -6.76 12.26
C GLN A 853 -56.96 -5.80 11.52
N GLY A 854 -56.50 -5.28 10.36
CA GLY A 854 -57.30 -4.95 9.15
C GLY A 854 -57.81 -3.49 9.00
N PRO A 855 -58.29 -3.06 7.79
CA PRO A 855 -58.33 -3.71 6.47
C PRO A 855 -57.42 -3.00 5.42
N ALA A 856 -57.62 -3.19 4.10
CA ALA A 856 -56.67 -2.81 3.03
C ALA A 856 -57.30 -2.08 1.81
N ALA A 857 -56.50 -1.28 1.06
CA ALA A 857 -56.57 -1.12 -0.42
C ALA A 857 -55.45 -0.22 -1.06
N SER A 858 -54.84 -0.71 -2.14
CA SER A 858 -54.27 -0.02 -3.34
C SER A 858 -53.40 1.27 -3.29
N SER A 859 -52.13 1.10 -3.70
CA SER A 859 -51.33 1.93 -4.64
C SER A 859 -51.09 3.44 -4.42
N ASN A 860 -49.85 3.83 -4.08
CA ASN A 860 -48.89 4.32 -5.10
C ASN A 860 -47.44 4.49 -4.61
N SER A 861 -46.52 4.48 -5.58
CA SER A 861 -45.06 4.69 -5.55
C SER A 861 -44.40 5.44 -4.37
N THR A 862 -43.59 4.73 -3.58
CA THR A 862 -42.21 5.12 -3.19
C THR A 862 -41.45 3.90 -2.65
N ILE A 863 -40.15 3.78 -2.94
CA ILE A 863 -39.29 2.69 -2.46
C ILE A 863 -38.20 3.31 -1.55
N PRO A 864 -38.16 2.98 -0.24
CA PRO A 864 -37.05 3.30 0.66
C PRO A 864 -35.77 2.51 0.30
N PRO A 865 -34.58 2.91 0.79
CA PRO A 865 -33.32 2.32 0.36
C PRO A 865 -33.19 0.84 0.73
N VAL A 866 -32.60 0.06 -0.18
CA VAL A 866 -32.27 -1.35 0.04
C VAL A 866 -31.13 -1.44 1.05
N ASN A 867 -31.44 -1.94 2.24
CA ASN A 867 -30.42 -2.40 3.18
C ASN A 867 -29.77 -3.68 2.61
N TRP A 868 -28.48 -3.91 2.85
CA TRP A 868 -27.91 -5.24 2.59
C TRP A 868 -28.65 -6.26 3.45
N ALA A 869 -29.00 -7.40 2.86
CA ALA A 869 -29.81 -8.38 3.54
C ALA A 869 -29.02 -9.06 4.66
N ASP A 870 -29.36 -8.73 5.91
CA ASP A 870 -29.32 -9.72 6.99
C ASP A 870 -29.98 -11.03 6.49
N PRO A 871 -29.43 -12.20 6.82
CA PRO A 871 -29.97 -13.46 6.33
C PRO A 871 -31.44 -13.62 6.76
N GLU A 872 -32.33 -13.74 5.78
CA GLU A 872 -33.77 -14.06 5.90
C GLU A 872 -34.06 -14.92 7.14
N PRO A 873 -34.78 -14.41 8.16
CA PRO A 873 -34.78 -14.94 9.53
C PRO A 873 -35.57 -16.25 9.71
N ASN A 874 -35.65 -17.09 8.68
CA ASN A 874 -36.18 -18.44 8.69
C ASN A 874 -35.41 -19.44 7.78
N LYS A 875 -34.29 -19.06 7.15
CA LYS A 875 -33.41 -20.06 6.51
C LYS A 875 -32.67 -20.84 7.59
N LYS A 876 -33.01 -22.13 7.77
CA LYS A 876 -32.21 -23.07 8.56
C LYS A 876 -30.79 -23.12 8.01
N VAL A 877 -29.79 -22.95 8.88
CA VAL A 877 -28.40 -23.27 8.56
C VAL A 877 -28.27 -24.79 8.44
N THR A 878 -28.07 -25.29 7.22
CA THR A 878 -27.77 -26.71 6.95
C THR A 878 -26.27 -26.90 6.78
N MET A 879 -25.76 -28.12 7.01
CA MET A 879 -24.32 -28.41 6.88
C MET A 879 -23.74 -28.03 5.52
N SER A 880 -24.55 -28.11 4.46
CA SER A 880 -24.17 -27.71 3.10
C SER A 880 -23.84 -26.23 2.96
N THR A 881 -24.31 -25.36 3.86
CA THR A 881 -24.01 -23.93 3.89
C THR A 881 -22.73 -23.58 4.68
N ILE A 882 -22.15 -24.55 5.38
CA ILE A 882 -20.98 -24.34 6.25
C ILE A 882 -19.69 -24.55 5.46
N LEU A 883 -19.14 -23.44 4.96
CA LEU A 883 -17.92 -23.41 4.16
C LEU A 883 -16.64 -23.53 5.01
N PRO A 884 -15.51 -23.99 4.43
CA PRO A 884 -14.21 -23.93 5.09
C PRO A 884 -13.76 -22.48 5.33
N LYS A 885 -12.96 -22.26 6.36
CA LYS A 885 -12.24 -21.00 6.57
C LYS A 885 -10.88 -21.08 5.93
N HIS A 886 -10.68 -20.32 4.86
CA HIS A 886 -9.36 -20.15 4.27
C HIS A 886 -8.60 -19.00 4.94
N MET A 887 -7.27 -19.10 4.92
CA MET A 887 -6.35 -17.97 5.16
C MET A 887 -5.90 -17.37 3.82
N GLU A 888 -5.09 -16.31 3.86
CA GLU A 888 -4.42 -15.74 2.68
C GLU A 888 -3.54 -16.80 1.98
N ALA A 889 -3.32 -16.65 0.68
CA ALA A 889 -2.68 -17.67 -0.15
C ALA A 889 -1.25 -18.02 0.33
N THR A 890 -1.01 -19.29 0.67
CA THR A 890 0.30 -19.77 1.13
C THR A 890 1.19 -20.26 -0.01
N CYS A 891 0.60 -20.49 -1.19
CA CYS A 891 1.28 -20.89 -2.41
C CYS A 891 0.50 -20.45 -3.66
N PRO A 892 1.10 -20.53 -4.87
CA PRO A 892 0.40 -20.17 -6.12
C PRO A 892 -0.89 -21.00 -6.38
N LEU A 893 -0.98 -22.22 -5.85
CA LEU A 893 -2.20 -23.02 -5.94
C LEU A 893 -3.33 -22.45 -5.09
N ASP A 894 -3.06 -21.97 -3.88
CA ASP A 894 -4.06 -21.29 -3.06
C ASP A 894 -4.60 -20.05 -3.78
N GLN A 895 -3.71 -19.25 -4.37
CA GLN A 895 -4.07 -18.04 -5.11
C GLN A 895 -5.07 -18.37 -6.24
N ILE A 896 -4.73 -19.34 -7.10
CA ILE A 896 -5.60 -19.78 -8.22
C ILE A 896 -6.96 -20.27 -7.72
N LEU A 897 -7.00 -21.02 -6.60
CA LEU A 897 -8.25 -21.54 -6.04
C LEU A 897 -9.10 -20.43 -5.42
N LEU A 898 -8.50 -19.54 -4.63
CA LEU A 898 -9.18 -18.46 -3.90
C LEU A 898 -9.67 -17.36 -4.83
N ASP A 899 -8.89 -16.96 -5.83
CA ASP A 899 -9.30 -15.96 -6.82
C ASP A 899 -10.45 -16.48 -7.67
N PHE A 900 -10.37 -17.74 -8.12
CA PHE A 900 -11.45 -18.35 -8.88
C PHE A 900 -12.74 -18.49 -8.05
N LEU A 901 -12.62 -18.93 -6.79
CA LEU A 901 -13.74 -19.04 -5.87
C LEU A 901 -14.39 -17.67 -5.59
N THR A 902 -13.58 -16.64 -5.36
CA THR A 902 -14.02 -15.26 -5.09
C THR A 902 -14.71 -14.66 -6.31
N SER A 903 -14.11 -14.80 -7.50
CA SER A 903 -14.70 -14.40 -8.78
C SER A 903 -16.09 -15.03 -9.00
N ARG A 904 -16.22 -16.34 -8.74
CA ARG A 904 -17.50 -17.05 -8.91
C ARG A 904 -18.54 -16.65 -7.87
N ARG A 905 -18.16 -16.39 -6.63
CA ARG A 905 -19.06 -15.88 -5.57
C ARG A 905 -19.50 -14.44 -5.82
N LEU A 906 -18.63 -13.58 -6.37
CA LEU A 906 -19.00 -12.22 -6.78
C LEU A 906 -20.06 -12.25 -7.89
N LEU A 907 -19.87 -13.08 -8.91
CA LEU A 907 -20.88 -13.28 -9.96
C LEU A 907 -22.21 -13.85 -9.41
N ALA A 908 -22.16 -14.70 -8.37
CA ALA A 908 -23.36 -15.19 -7.67
C ALA A 908 -24.09 -14.06 -6.92
N ALA A 909 -23.36 -13.18 -6.22
CA ALA A 909 -23.91 -12.01 -5.56
C ALA A 909 -24.54 -10.99 -6.55
N GLN A 910 -24.00 -10.92 -7.77
CA GLN A 910 -24.57 -10.17 -8.89
C GLN A 910 -25.80 -10.85 -9.54
N GLY A 911 -26.28 -11.97 -8.99
CA GLY A 911 -27.49 -12.66 -9.46
C GLY A 911 -27.28 -13.65 -10.61
N THR A 912 -26.02 -13.99 -10.97
CA THR A 912 -25.75 -14.98 -12.02
C THR A 912 -26.25 -16.36 -11.59
N PRO A 913 -27.06 -17.07 -12.41
CA PRO A 913 -27.58 -18.39 -12.04
C PRO A 913 -26.49 -19.41 -11.73
N ALA A 914 -26.66 -20.19 -10.66
CA ALA A 914 -25.67 -21.18 -10.22
C ALA A 914 -25.30 -22.21 -11.31
N SER A 915 -26.23 -22.54 -12.22
CA SER A 915 -25.98 -23.38 -13.40
C SER A 915 -24.87 -22.85 -14.33
N VAL A 916 -24.70 -21.53 -14.42
CA VAL A 916 -23.65 -20.86 -15.20
C VAL A 916 -22.32 -20.80 -14.42
N LEU A 917 -22.37 -20.76 -13.09
CA LEU A 917 -21.19 -20.60 -12.23
C LEU A 917 -20.51 -21.91 -11.87
N VAL A 918 -21.31 -22.94 -11.57
CA VAL A 918 -20.87 -24.23 -11.04
C VAL A 918 -20.48 -25.21 -12.16
N GLY A 919 -21.00 -25.00 -13.38
CA GLY A 919 -20.70 -25.84 -14.54
C GLY A 919 -21.47 -27.17 -14.58
N PRO A 920 -21.26 -28.02 -15.60
CA PRO A 920 -21.96 -29.29 -15.74
C PRO A 920 -21.52 -30.33 -14.70
N LEU A 921 -22.46 -31.12 -14.17
CA LEU A 921 -22.18 -32.15 -13.16
C LEU A 921 -21.19 -33.20 -13.66
N ASN A 922 -21.30 -33.59 -14.93
CA ASN A 922 -20.33 -34.41 -15.63
C ASN A 922 -19.42 -33.49 -16.48
N PRO A 923 -18.18 -33.23 -16.06
CA PRO A 923 -17.27 -32.35 -16.79
C PRO A 923 -16.68 -33.02 -18.04
N SER A 924 -16.52 -32.24 -19.10
CA SER A 924 -15.66 -32.58 -20.24
C SER A 924 -14.20 -32.55 -19.81
N ILE A 925 -13.51 -33.68 -19.88
CA ILE A 925 -12.07 -33.81 -19.60
C ILE A 925 -11.24 -33.69 -20.89
N THR A 926 -11.87 -33.39 -22.03
CA THR A 926 -11.23 -33.24 -23.34
C THR A 926 -10.02 -32.30 -23.30
N GLY A 927 -10.13 -31.17 -22.59
CA GLY A 927 -9.04 -30.20 -22.44
C GLY A 927 -7.86 -30.66 -21.56
N LEU A 928 -8.03 -31.70 -20.72
CA LEU A 928 -6.96 -32.31 -19.94
C LEU A 928 -6.17 -33.33 -20.78
N VAL A 929 -6.88 -34.12 -21.60
CA VAL A 929 -6.30 -35.16 -22.48
C VAL A 929 -5.74 -34.55 -23.79
N ASN A 930 -6.36 -33.48 -24.30
CA ASN A 930 -5.95 -32.77 -25.50
C ASN A 930 -6.05 -31.25 -25.27
N PRO A 931 -4.92 -30.55 -24.97
CA PRO A 931 -4.90 -29.12 -24.67
C PRO A 931 -5.55 -28.21 -25.71
N THR A 932 -5.61 -28.63 -26.98
CA THR A 932 -6.24 -27.89 -28.09
C THR A 932 -7.71 -27.55 -27.84
N PHE A 933 -8.41 -28.34 -27.00
CA PHE A 933 -9.83 -28.16 -26.69
C PHE A 933 -10.09 -27.36 -25.40
N LYS A 934 -9.07 -26.81 -24.73
CA LYS A 934 -9.25 -26.04 -23.47
C LYS A 934 -10.07 -24.76 -23.64
N ALA A 935 -10.12 -24.17 -24.84
CA ALA A 935 -10.76 -22.86 -25.07
C ALA A 935 -12.30 -22.86 -24.91
N SER A 936 -12.98 -23.94 -25.29
CA SER A 936 -14.45 -24.07 -25.25
C SER A 936 -15.00 -24.64 -23.93
N ALA A 937 -14.12 -25.03 -23.00
CA ALA A 937 -14.53 -25.61 -21.72
C ALA A 937 -15.12 -24.56 -20.75
N HIS A 938 -16.03 -25.01 -19.87
CA HIS A 938 -16.51 -24.18 -18.76
C HIS A 938 -15.35 -23.71 -17.88
N ALA A 939 -15.42 -22.49 -17.34
CA ALA A 939 -14.29 -21.87 -16.65
C ALA A 939 -13.75 -22.70 -15.47
N ALA A 940 -14.62 -23.39 -14.71
CA ALA A 940 -14.20 -24.25 -13.61
C ALA A 940 -13.51 -25.54 -14.11
N ILE A 941 -13.92 -26.07 -15.26
CA ILE A 941 -13.23 -27.19 -15.93
C ILE A 941 -11.84 -26.74 -16.40
N ARG A 942 -11.75 -25.55 -17.02
CA ARG A 942 -10.50 -25.02 -17.55
C ARG A 942 -9.46 -24.82 -16.45
N VAL A 943 -9.79 -24.09 -15.39
CA VAL A 943 -8.86 -23.83 -14.26
C VAL A 943 -8.37 -25.12 -13.62
N MET A 944 -9.24 -26.11 -13.38
CA MET A 944 -8.80 -27.39 -12.80
C MET A 944 -7.96 -28.22 -13.78
N ALA A 945 -8.26 -28.19 -15.08
CA ALA A 945 -7.43 -28.86 -16.09
C ALA A 945 -6.07 -28.18 -16.30
N ASP A 946 -5.98 -26.86 -16.11
CA ASP A 946 -4.73 -26.11 -16.15
C ASP A 946 -3.85 -26.45 -14.94
N VAL A 947 -4.39 -26.38 -13.72
CA VAL A 947 -3.67 -26.80 -12.50
C VAL A 947 -3.24 -28.26 -12.58
N VAL A 948 -4.14 -29.20 -12.92
CA VAL A 948 -3.77 -30.62 -12.94
C VAL A 948 -2.69 -30.90 -14.00
N SER A 949 -2.65 -30.14 -15.10
CA SER A 949 -1.59 -30.27 -16.11
C SER A 949 -0.19 -29.80 -15.66
N THR A 950 -0.02 -29.23 -14.45
CA THR A 950 1.31 -29.00 -13.89
C THR A 950 1.95 -30.24 -13.27
N PHE A 951 1.16 -31.25 -12.87
CA PHE A 951 1.65 -32.50 -12.26
C PHE A 951 2.11 -33.51 -13.33
N LYS A 952 3.24 -33.20 -13.98
CA LYS A 952 3.76 -33.93 -15.15
C LYS A 952 4.14 -35.39 -14.87
N ASP A 953 4.59 -35.69 -13.65
CA ASP A 953 5.07 -37.01 -13.25
C ASP A 953 3.94 -37.90 -12.66
N THR A 954 2.72 -37.36 -12.55
CA THR A 954 1.52 -38.09 -12.13
C THR A 954 0.86 -38.78 -13.34
N LYS A 955 0.44 -40.05 -13.19
CA LYS A 955 -0.19 -40.82 -14.26
C LYS A 955 -1.62 -40.32 -14.54
N LEU A 956 -2.15 -40.61 -15.73
CA LEU A 956 -3.46 -40.10 -16.21
C LEU A 956 -4.62 -40.38 -15.23
N GLN A 957 -4.74 -41.58 -14.67
CA GLN A 957 -5.84 -41.89 -13.75
C GLN A 957 -5.73 -41.12 -12.41
N GLU A 958 -4.53 -40.94 -11.84
CA GLU A 958 -4.36 -40.08 -10.66
C GLU A 958 -4.60 -38.59 -11.00
N GLN A 959 -4.18 -38.10 -12.17
CA GLN A 959 -4.52 -36.76 -12.65
C GLN A 959 -6.04 -36.56 -12.75
N LEU A 960 -6.77 -37.53 -13.31
CA LEU A 960 -8.25 -37.49 -13.36
C LEU A 960 -8.88 -37.55 -11.97
N GLY A 961 -8.26 -38.27 -11.02
CA GLY A 961 -8.65 -38.28 -9.61
C GLY A 961 -8.49 -36.92 -8.93
N PHE A 962 -7.35 -36.24 -9.13
CA PHE A 962 -7.15 -34.87 -8.65
C PHE A 962 -8.14 -33.90 -9.28
N PHE A 963 -8.32 -33.95 -10.60
CA PHE A 963 -9.31 -33.15 -11.30
C PHE A 963 -10.72 -33.36 -10.75
N TYR A 964 -11.12 -34.61 -10.49
CA TYR A 964 -12.41 -34.94 -9.89
C TYR A 964 -12.58 -34.31 -8.50
N ILE A 965 -11.59 -34.44 -7.61
CA ILE A 965 -11.63 -33.88 -6.27
C ILE A 965 -11.74 -32.35 -6.33
N MET A 966 -10.81 -31.70 -7.02
CA MET A 966 -10.75 -30.23 -7.08
C MET A 966 -12.01 -29.64 -7.70
N TYR A 967 -12.50 -30.22 -8.80
CA TYR A 967 -13.75 -29.79 -9.44
C TYR A 967 -14.95 -30.00 -8.50
N SER A 968 -15.06 -31.15 -7.83
CA SER A 968 -16.18 -31.44 -6.91
C SER A 968 -16.20 -30.47 -5.71
N THR A 969 -15.05 -30.28 -5.05
CA THR A 969 -14.90 -29.33 -3.94
C THR A 969 -15.27 -27.91 -4.37
N MET A 970 -14.72 -27.44 -5.48
CA MET A 970 -14.96 -26.09 -6.00
C MET A 970 -16.42 -25.86 -6.38
N ARG A 971 -17.10 -26.87 -6.98
CA ARG A 971 -18.54 -26.78 -7.29
C ARG A 971 -19.39 -26.45 -6.06
N TRP A 972 -19.15 -27.17 -4.96
CA TRP A 972 -19.84 -26.94 -3.69
C TRP A 972 -19.46 -25.60 -3.08
N GLN A 973 -18.18 -25.23 -3.06
CA GLN A 973 -17.75 -23.97 -2.47
C GLN A 973 -18.26 -22.73 -3.23
N ILE A 974 -18.47 -22.82 -4.55
CA ILE A 974 -19.08 -21.78 -5.39
C ILE A 974 -20.56 -21.59 -5.05
N ALA A 975 -21.32 -22.68 -4.95
CA ALA A 975 -22.76 -22.65 -4.66
C ALA A 975 -23.08 -23.65 -3.54
N PRO A 976 -22.93 -23.26 -2.26
CA PRO A 976 -23.13 -24.15 -1.12
C PRO A 976 -24.62 -24.45 -0.92
N THR A 977 -25.07 -25.57 -1.48
CA THR A 977 -26.46 -26.06 -1.42
C THR A 977 -26.48 -27.55 -1.09
N ASP A 978 -27.61 -28.06 -0.62
CA ASP A 978 -27.74 -29.49 -0.28
C ASP A 978 -27.45 -30.39 -1.51
N GLU A 979 -27.81 -29.96 -2.72
CA GLU A 979 -27.51 -30.69 -3.97
C GLU A 979 -26.00 -30.77 -4.26
N THR A 980 -25.27 -29.66 -4.15
CA THR A 980 -23.82 -29.65 -4.42
C THR A 980 -23.03 -30.32 -3.29
N PHE A 981 -23.48 -30.21 -2.04
CA PHE A 981 -22.90 -30.89 -0.89
C PHE A 981 -23.11 -32.40 -0.94
N GLU A 982 -24.31 -32.87 -1.27
CA GLU A 982 -24.55 -34.32 -1.46
C GLU A 982 -23.84 -34.88 -2.70
N SER A 983 -23.49 -34.03 -3.68
CA SER A 983 -22.59 -34.43 -4.76
C SER A 983 -21.17 -34.77 -4.28
N LEU A 984 -20.72 -34.26 -3.12
CA LEU A 984 -19.42 -34.63 -2.53
C LEU A 984 -19.45 -36.06 -1.94
N PRO A 985 -18.39 -36.86 -2.15
CA PRO A 985 -18.12 -38.03 -1.30
C PRO A 985 -18.05 -37.62 0.17
N SER A 986 -18.50 -38.49 1.09
CA SER A 986 -18.52 -38.19 2.53
C SER A 986 -17.14 -37.79 3.08
N TRP A 987 -16.08 -38.49 2.64
CA TRP A 987 -14.69 -38.19 3.00
C TRP A 987 -14.15 -36.86 2.46
N LEU A 988 -14.79 -36.25 1.44
CA LEU A 988 -14.35 -34.97 0.88
C LEU A 988 -15.01 -33.77 1.57
N ARG A 989 -16.17 -33.97 2.22
CA ARG A 989 -16.87 -32.95 3.03
C ARG A 989 -15.94 -32.37 4.12
N PRO A 990 -16.10 -31.11 4.54
CA PRO A 990 -15.15 -30.44 5.43
C PRO A 990 -15.14 -31.07 6.84
N THR A 991 -13.97 -31.15 7.46
CA THR A 991 -13.85 -31.48 8.89
C THR A 991 -14.16 -30.26 9.76
N ILE A 992 -14.34 -30.49 11.07
CA ILE A 992 -14.49 -29.41 12.05
C ILE A 992 -13.28 -28.46 11.99
N PHE A 993 -12.05 -28.98 11.83
CA PHE A 993 -10.85 -28.15 11.71
C PHE A 993 -10.92 -27.22 10.49
N GLN A 994 -11.35 -27.72 9.33
CA GLN A 994 -11.52 -26.89 8.12
C GLN A 994 -12.56 -25.76 8.32
N VAL A 995 -13.58 -25.98 9.16
CA VAL A 995 -14.63 -24.97 9.45
C VAL A 995 -14.21 -23.98 10.53
N VAL A 996 -13.49 -24.40 11.58
CA VAL A 996 -13.19 -23.53 12.73
C VAL A 996 -11.84 -22.81 12.61
N VAL A 997 -10.83 -23.43 11.98
CA VAL A 997 -9.45 -22.92 11.86
C VAL A 997 -9.18 -22.39 10.44
N PRO A 998 -8.75 -21.12 10.26
CA PRO A 998 -8.24 -20.62 8.98
C PRO A 998 -7.02 -21.41 8.50
N HIS A 999 -7.04 -21.88 7.25
CA HIS A 999 -5.98 -22.74 6.69
C HIS A 999 -5.83 -22.58 5.17
N ALA A 1000 -4.76 -23.15 4.60
CA ALA A 1000 -4.45 -23.07 3.17
C ALA A 1000 -5.45 -23.85 2.30
N ALA A 1001 -5.96 -23.24 1.24
CA ALA A 1001 -7.03 -23.78 0.39
C ALA A 1001 -6.65 -25.07 -0.36
N TRP A 1002 -5.36 -25.30 -0.63
CA TRP A 1002 -4.90 -26.55 -1.24
C TRP A 1002 -5.25 -27.78 -0.38
N ILE A 1003 -5.31 -27.64 0.95
CA ILE A 1003 -5.56 -28.73 1.91
C ILE A 1003 -6.95 -29.33 1.71
N ASP A 1004 -7.95 -28.56 1.30
CA ASP A 1004 -9.32 -29.07 1.05
C ASP A 1004 -9.34 -30.26 0.07
N ASN A 1005 -8.37 -30.31 -0.84
CA ASN A 1005 -8.27 -31.24 -1.97
C ASN A 1005 -7.51 -32.54 -1.64
N ILE A 1006 -7.19 -32.78 -0.37
CA ILE A 1006 -6.57 -34.04 0.09
C ILE A 1006 -7.68 -35.06 0.46
N PRO A 1007 -7.67 -36.30 -0.08
CA PRO A 1007 -8.77 -37.28 0.10
C PRO A 1007 -9.05 -37.70 1.55
N TRP A 1008 -8.04 -37.66 2.42
CA TRP A 1008 -8.12 -38.20 3.78
C TRP A 1008 -8.45 -37.10 4.80
N PRO A 1009 -9.64 -37.12 5.45
CA PRO A 1009 -10.01 -36.14 6.49
C PRO A 1009 -8.94 -35.97 7.56
N ARG A 1010 -8.36 -37.08 8.02
CA ARG A 1010 -7.37 -37.05 9.10
C ARG A 1010 -6.03 -36.43 8.68
N ILE A 1011 -5.65 -36.50 7.40
CA ILE A 1011 -4.47 -35.78 6.90
C ILE A 1011 -4.77 -34.28 6.84
N ARG A 1012 -5.95 -33.87 6.37
CA ARG A 1012 -6.37 -32.45 6.38
C ARG A 1012 -6.31 -31.87 7.79
N ASP A 1013 -6.87 -32.56 8.78
CA ASP A 1013 -6.76 -32.20 10.20
C ASP A 1013 -5.31 -32.03 10.67
N LEU A 1014 -4.43 -32.99 10.35
CA LEU A 1014 -3.02 -32.96 10.79
C LEU A 1014 -2.19 -31.87 10.11
N LEU A 1015 -2.49 -31.54 8.84
CA LEU A 1015 -1.91 -30.41 8.12
C LEU A 1015 -2.34 -29.08 8.77
N ILE A 1016 -3.64 -28.92 9.06
CA ILE A 1016 -4.21 -27.72 9.71
C ILE A 1016 -3.67 -27.54 11.14
N GLN A 1017 -3.42 -28.63 11.87
CA GLN A 1017 -2.83 -28.59 13.21
C GLN A 1017 -1.33 -28.28 13.24
N ASN A 1018 -0.61 -28.45 12.12
CA ASN A 1018 0.86 -28.33 12.06
C ASN A 1018 1.34 -27.60 10.78
N PRO A 1019 0.81 -26.41 10.43
CA PRO A 1019 1.03 -25.79 9.12
C PRO A 1019 2.50 -25.43 8.85
N THR A 1020 3.30 -25.19 9.90
CA THR A 1020 4.74 -24.90 9.80
C THR A 1020 5.62 -26.16 9.64
N LYS A 1021 5.07 -27.37 9.83
CA LYS A 1021 5.81 -28.64 9.73
C LYS A 1021 5.71 -29.27 8.34
N TYR A 1022 4.61 -29.01 7.63
CA TYR A 1022 4.34 -29.58 6.31
C TYR A 1022 3.99 -28.45 5.33
N THR A 1023 5.01 -27.74 4.83
CA THR A 1023 4.77 -26.68 3.85
C THR A 1023 4.20 -27.27 2.55
N PHE A 1024 3.49 -26.46 1.77
CA PHE A 1024 2.98 -26.89 0.46
C PHE A 1024 4.08 -27.49 -0.42
N ARG A 1025 5.30 -26.92 -0.37
CA ARG A 1025 6.44 -27.39 -1.16
C ARG A 1025 6.93 -28.76 -0.68
N ASP A 1026 7.12 -28.94 0.62
CA ASP A 1026 7.60 -30.22 1.20
C ASP A 1026 6.58 -31.36 0.99
N PHE A 1027 5.29 -31.03 0.95
CA PHE A 1027 4.21 -32.00 0.80
C PHE A 1027 3.89 -32.33 -0.67
N SER A 1028 3.70 -31.32 -1.52
CA SER A 1028 3.05 -31.49 -2.84
C SER A 1028 3.85 -32.32 -3.84
N GLU A 1029 5.16 -32.10 -3.97
CA GLU A 1029 6.02 -32.83 -4.91
C GLU A 1029 6.03 -34.34 -4.59
N LEU A 1030 6.16 -34.70 -3.31
CA LEU A 1030 6.11 -36.08 -2.84
C LEU A 1030 4.70 -36.67 -2.94
N TYR A 1031 3.68 -35.91 -2.58
CA TYR A 1031 2.28 -36.36 -2.62
C TYR A 1031 1.83 -36.70 -4.05
N ALA A 1032 2.03 -35.78 -5.01
CA ALA A 1032 1.64 -35.95 -6.40
C ALA A 1032 2.36 -37.12 -7.10
N SER A 1033 3.56 -37.44 -6.64
CA SER A 1033 4.39 -38.54 -7.17
C SER A 1033 4.12 -39.91 -6.52
N ASN A 1034 3.48 -39.95 -5.35
CA ASN A 1034 3.32 -41.18 -4.55
C ASN A 1034 1.86 -41.58 -4.25
N VAL A 1035 0.88 -40.71 -4.49
CA VAL A 1035 -0.52 -41.14 -4.42
C VAL A 1035 -0.83 -42.13 -5.55
N ASN A 1036 -1.67 -43.12 -5.26
CA ASN A 1036 -2.15 -44.09 -6.24
C ASN A 1036 -3.67 -44.28 -6.07
N LEU A 1037 -4.39 -44.33 -7.18
CA LEU A 1037 -5.85 -44.48 -7.27
C LEU A 1037 -6.27 -45.96 -7.43
N ASN A 1038 -5.30 -46.88 -7.54
CA ASN A 1038 -5.50 -48.33 -7.57
C ASN A 1038 -6.58 -48.80 -8.57
N TRP A 1039 -6.67 -48.12 -9.73
CA TRP A 1039 -7.58 -48.49 -10.82
C TRP A 1039 -7.13 -49.82 -11.44
N PRO A 1040 -8.00 -50.85 -11.53
CA PRO A 1040 -7.59 -52.20 -11.93
C PRO A 1040 -7.71 -52.47 -13.45
N PHE A 1041 -7.99 -51.44 -14.24
CA PHE A 1041 -8.10 -51.50 -15.70
C PHE A 1041 -7.07 -50.54 -16.35
N ASP A 1042 -7.07 -50.41 -17.68
CA ASP A 1042 -6.14 -49.49 -18.35
C ASP A 1042 -6.46 -48.02 -18.03
N ALA A 1043 -5.47 -47.14 -18.13
CA ALA A 1043 -5.67 -45.69 -17.99
C ALA A 1043 -6.61 -45.14 -19.08
N ALA A 1044 -6.66 -45.77 -20.26
CA ALA A 1044 -7.63 -45.45 -21.30
C ALA A 1044 -9.08 -45.80 -20.90
N ASP A 1045 -9.29 -46.85 -20.10
CA ASP A 1045 -10.62 -47.24 -19.61
C ASP A 1045 -11.20 -46.25 -18.58
N ALA A 1046 -10.38 -45.35 -18.03
CA ALA A 1046 -10.82 -44.30 -17.11
C ALA A 1046 -11.65 -43.20 -17.81
N VAL A 1047 -11.58 -43.11 -19.14
CA VAL A 1047 -12.26 -42.10 -19.97
C VAL A 1047 -13.20 -42.76 -20.98
N MET A 1048 -14.21 -42.03 -21.45
CA MET A 1048 -15.06 -42.47 -22.55
C MET A 1048 -15.53 -41.29 -23.41
N PRO A 1049 -15.82 -41.51 -24.70
CA PRO A 1049 -16.59 -40.55 -25.49
C PRO A 1049 -17.95 -40.29 -24.84
N ARG A 1050 -18.34 -39.03 -24.83
CA ARG A 1050 -19.66 -38.56 -24.42
C ARG A 1050 -20.73 -39.13 -25.37
N THR A 1051 -21.93 -39.41 -24.87
CA THR A 1051 -22.99 -40.09 -25.64
C THR A 1051 -23.82 -39.16 -26.53
N ASP A 1052 -23.59 -37.85 -26.45
CA ASP A 1052 -24.04 -36.89 -27.46
C ASP A 1052 -22.99 -36.75 -28.57
N SER A 1053 -23.41 -36.28 -29.75
CA SER A 1053 -22.58 -36.24 -30.98
C SER A 1053 -21.50 -35.14 -30.97
N THR A 1054 -20.99 -34.76 -29.80
CA THR A 1054 -19.98 -33.71 -29.60
C THR A 1054 -18.56 -34.23 -29.75
N GLY A 1055 -18.33 -35.53 -29.51
CA GLY A 1055 -16.99 -36.13 -29.47
C GLY A 1055 -16.17 -35.75 -28.24
N GLU A 1056 -16.75 -35.08 -27.24
CA GLU A 1056 -16.06 -34.79 -25.97
C GLU A 1056 -15.68 -36.07 -25.24
N LEU A 1057 -14.59 -36.02 -24.48
CA LEU A 1057 -14.24 -37.05 -23.50
C LEU A 1057 -14.81 -36.68 -22.12
N VAL A 1058 -15.41 -37.66 -21.45
CA VAL A 1058 -15.87 -37.60 -20.06
C VAL A 1058 -15.24 -38.74 -19.25
N MET A 1059 -15.19 -38.61 -17.92
CA MET A 1059 -14.77 -39.74 -17.07
C MET A 1059 -15.77 -40.90 -17.17
N ASN A 1060 -15.26 -42.13 -17.27
CA ASN A 1060 -16.09 -43.34 -17.31
C ASN A 1060 -16.90 -43.47 -15.99
N PRO A 1061 -18.23 -43.71 -16.02
CA PRO A 1061 -19.03 -43.87 -14.80
C PRO A 1061 -18.53 -44.96 -13.84
N LEU A 1062 -17.88 -46.03 -14.34
CA LEU A 1062 -17.22 -47.03 -13.50
C LEU A 1062 -16.00 -46.46 -12.78
N PHE A 1063 -15.23 -45.62 -13.46
CA PHE A 1063 -14.07 -44.92 -12.91
C PHE A 1063 -14.48 -43.84 -11.90
N VAL A 1064 -15.55 -43.07 -12.16
CA VAL A 1064 -16.12 -42.15 -11.16
C VAL A 1064 -16.61 -42.91 -9.92
N LYS A 1065 -17.25 -44.07 -10.09
CA LYS A 1065 -17.67 -44.94 -8.97
C LYS A 1065 -16.47 -45.49 -8.17
N HIS A 1066 -15.32 -45.65 -8.82
CA HIS A 1066 -14.05 -46.05 -8.20
C HIS A 1066 -13.38 -44.89 -7.45
N ILE A 1067 -13.29 -43.68 -8.06
CA ILE A 1067 -12.73 -42.49 -7.40
C ILE A 1067 -13.47 -42.15 -6.09
N ARG A 1068 -14.80 -42.29 -6.07
CA ARG A 1068 -15.64 -41.96 -4.89
C ARG A 1068 -15.41 -42.85 -3.66
N LYS A 1069 -14.60 -43.91 -3.77
CA LYS A 1069 -14.25 -44.84 -2.70
C LYS A 1069 -12.91 -44.47 -2.07
N LEU A 1070 -12.88 -44.09 -0.79
CA LEU A 1070 -11.63 -43.72 -0.12
C LEU A 1070 -10.67 -44.92 -0.03
N GLU A 1071 -11.21 -46.15 0.06
CA GLU A 1071 -10.41 -47.37 0.07
C GLU A 1071 -9.70 -47.69 -1.27
N CYS A 1072 -10.02 -46.96 -2.33
CA CYS A 1072 -9.32 -47.01 -3.61
C CYS A 1072 -8.13 -46.03 -3.68
N TRP A 1073 -7.98 -45.10 -2.73
CA TRP A 1073 -6.82 -44.22 -2.64
C TRP A 1073 -5.76 -44.85 -1.72
N SER A 1074 -4.48 -44.77 -2.11
CA SER A 1074 -3.33 -45.20 -1.31
C SER A 1074 -2.10 -44.31 -1.58
N VAL A 1075 -1.03 -44.52 -0.81
CA VAL A 1075 0.28 -43.88 -1.02
C VAL A 1075 1.39 -44.93 -1.03
N SER A 1076 2.40 -44.75 -1.89
CA SER A 1076 3.59 -45.60 -1.93
C SER A 1076 4.58 -45.31 -0.80
N GLU A 1077 5.43 -46.30 -0.52
CA GLU A 1077 6.33 -46.32 0.64
C GLU A 1077 7.20 -45.06 0.85
N PRO A 1078 7.78 -44.40 -0.17
CA PRO A 1078 8.57 -43.18 0.03
C PRO A 1078 7.80 -42.03 0.70
N PHE A 1079 6.48 -41.94 0.49
CA PHE A 1079 5.63 -40.99 1.21
C PHE A 1079 5.42 -41.39 2.66
N LYS A 1080 5.31 -42.70 2.95
CA LYS A 1080 5.18 -43.22 4.31
C LYS A 1080 6.46 -43.07 5.13
N GLU A 1081 7.61 -43.33 4.52
CA GLU A 1081 8.93 -43.14 5.14
C GLU A 1081 9.16 -41.66 5.50
N ARG A 1082 8.70 -40.73 4.65
CA ARG A 1082 8.80 -39.29 4.90
C ARG A 1082 7.78 -38.78 5.92
N PHE A 1083 6.57 -39.34 5.92
CA PHE A 1083 5.45 -38.88 6.75
C PHE A 1083 4.74 -40.07 7.45
N PRO A 1084 5.39 -40.78 8.39
CA PRO A 1084 4.83 -41.96 9.05
C PRO A 1084 3.53 -41.67 9.83
N GLU A 1085 3.35 -40.44 10.32
CA GLU A 1085 2.11 -39.94 10.92
C GLU A 1085 0.94 -39.84 9.92
N PHE A 1086 1.21 -39.63 8.62
CA PHE A 1086 0.20 -39.68 7.57
C PHE A 1086 -0.04 -41.12 7.10
N ALA A 1087 0.99 -41.97 7.05
CA ALA A 1087 0.82 -43.41 6.82
C ALA A 1087 -0.13 -44.04 7.85
N ALA A 1088 0.09 -43.76 9.14
CA ALA A 1088 -0.80 -44.19 10.22
C ALA A 1088 -2.24 -43.62 10.08
N ALA A 1089 -2.41 -42.45 9.47
CA ALA A 1089 -3.73 -41.85 9.19
C ALA A 1089 -4.43 -42.39 7.92
N ILE A 1090 -3.72 -43.18 7.09
CA ILE A 1090 -4.25 -43.87 5.89
C ILE A 1090 -4.52 -45.35 6.19
N GLU A 1091 -3.71 -45.97 7.06
CA GLU A 1091 -3.75 -47.41 7.35
C GLU A 1091 -4.70 -47.77 8.52
N ASN A 1092 -4.97 -46.85 9.45
CA ASN A 1092 -6.10 -46.98 10.38
C ASN A 1092 -7.40 -46.61 9.65
N LYS A 1093 -8.09 -47.63 9.13
CA LYS A 1093 -9.42 -47.54 8.50
C LYS A 1093 -10.56 -47.62 9.51
#